data_AF-C4K8F2-F1
#
_entry.id   AF-C4K8F2-F1
#
_cell.length_a   1.000
_cell.length_b   1.000
_cell.length_c   1.000
_cell.angle_alpha   90.00
_cell.angle_beta   90.00
_cell.angle_gamma   90.00
#
_symmetry.space_group_name_H-M   'P 1'
#
loop_
_entity.id
_entity.type
_entity.pdbx_description
1 polymer ?
#
loop_
_entity_poly.entity_id
_entity_poly.type
_entity_poly.pdbx_seq_one_letter_code
_entity_poly.pdbx_strand_id
1 'polypeptide(L)'
;MGVVEKRAGSRRGGRLNRLSARAGFGMQGYGYLRGLRDLKDYRDLLNKGGLTETQKEELIFQHHLAIASFSSNIGIDATQSGLGQYGRRLVQNGISSGVGMNVARFGGPVLGALSSGFDMVQAYRAFSELPSTAEPKARQDLIVNGALSVAGATLNIGMAIAFAVGGQASLLAGPAGLIMGGGLVLGGMIYSAVRQVEELKKWVQLSVLEELDSGWRLFSGEYLAPELANQASRHQMLAHAQAEPQKAQTAQFQTLLLSHGQIEKVYGSLGQILLTPQRYKKIVAHHADMEEDRVHPDEITQGKRALSDKLNRLKSNLLISGEMTVEDSDYEYYSPTLTSRDDRSDADIMMTLSAGHRQSLGRFVDENTQSLTASLEMKGRHRAPSALGDFNGDGRPDIGYFSPEGLFFLFADENGAYGPVKKMDTKNTFYHGLYANHVRHLVGDINGDGLDDIMFFLNSRDAVQILLGQPTEDFVFKEIKGVKLPALSQAAPVLTDVNGDGHPDWVSFVKNSLYVHYGDAGKMLGMPEEVSHPDAPLHSAQYLHHLAGDINGDGLGDILSVTRDGQLETRLGSRTPGQPLRRLANQTQAAVQGFGGVFNPSQLQLHDMNGDGRSDLVVIQDDGSYTMSYGQAEGTLGEASDDKSREEQGAKVAYRPNLLAKQNEQKIVGIRQGRVHVELISLNEQGEVHAHPFESRRERDLIAYYKLGDGEDEMTGQPSRRNYFDVGGGDQKVHGRVLRRYFFTARAAGTESTRPFQRCGPYPC
;
A
#
# COMPACT_ATOMS: atom_id res chain seq x y z
N MET A 1 -34.69 -88.70 -7.89
CA MET A 1 -34.19 -89.42 -6.71
C MET A 1 -32.89 -88.78 -6.25
N GLY A 2 -32.76 -88.54 -4.94
CA GLY A 2 -31.52 -88.81 -4.19
C GLY A 2 -30.26 -87.98 -4.46
N VAL A 3 -30.01 -86.98 -3.60
CA VAL A 3 -29.02 -87.05 -2.50
C VAL A 3 -27.53 -87.36 -2.85
N VAL A 4 -26.69 -86.34 -2.54
CA VAL A 4 -25.35 -86.41 -1.90
C VAL A 4 -24.10 -86.77 -2.72
N GLU A 5 -23.28 -85.73 -2.91
CA GLU A 5 -21.86 -85.60 -2.55
C GLU A 5 -20.81 -86.61 -3.07
N LYS A 6 -19.89 -86.10 -3.91
CA LYS A 6 -18.50 -86.58 -4.03
C LYS A 6 -17.57 -85.41 -4.35
N ARG A 7 -16.48 -85.28 -3.58
CA ARG A 7 -15.36 -84.36 -3.81
C ARG A 7 -14.36 -84.93 -4.82
N ALA A 8 -13.71 -83.99 -5.51
CA ALA A 8 -12.35 -83.99 -6.08
C ALA A 8 -12.23 -84.10 -7.61
N GLY A 9 -11.58 -83.09 -8.21
CA GLY A 9 -11.02 -83.16 -9.56
C GLY A 9 -11.34 -81.97 -10.47
N SER A 10 -10.57 -80.88 -10.29
CA SER A 10 -10.32 -79.74 -11.19
C SER A 10 -11.08 -79.67 -12.54
N ARG A 11 -11.92 -78.64 -12.71
CA ARG A 11 -12.20 -77.85 -13.95
C ARG A 11 -13.50 -77.04 -13.79
N ARG A 12 -13.54 -76.08 -12.85
CA ARG A 12 -14.65 -75.09 -12.73
C ARG A 12 -14.23 -73.73 -12.17
N GLY A 13 -12.95 -73.37 -12.24
CA GLY A 13 -12.44 -72.07 -11.76
C GLY A 13 -12.56 -70.90 -12.74
N GLY A 14 -13.02 -71.13 -13.98
CA GLY A 14 -12.91 -70.13 -15.06
C GLY A 14 -14.15 -69.28 -15.36
N ARG A 15 -15.35 -69.63 -14.87
CA ARG A 15 -16.61 -68.95 -15.29
C ARG A 15 -17.40 -68.23 -14.19
N LEU A 16 -17.27 -68.58 -12.90
CA LEU A 16 -17.97 -67.83 -11.83
C LEU A 16 -17.28 -66.50 -11.44
N ASN A 17 -15.95 -66.42 -11.56
CA ASN A 17 -15.19 -65.19 -11.25
C ASN A 17 -15.38 -64.05 -12.27
N ARG A 18 -16.08 -64.28 -13.39
CA ARG A 18 -16.39 -63.23 -14.38
C ARG A 18 -17.77 -62.58 -14.19
N LEU A 19 -18.68 -63.21 -13.43
CA LEU A 19 -19.99 -62.62 -13.13
C LEU A 19 -19.99 -61.80 -11.82
N SER A 20 -19.24 -62.24 -10.80
CA SER A 20 -19.11 -61.50 -9.52
C SER A 20 -18.35 -60.17 -9.66
N ALA A 21 -17.43 -60.07 -10.62
CA ALA A 21 -16.71 -58.83 -10.91
C ALA A 21 -17.55 -57.77 -11.65
N ARG A 22 -18.69 -58.14 -12.27
CA ARG A 22 -19.59 -57.19 -12.96
C ARG A 22 -20.77 -56.73 -12.10
N ALA A 23 -21.10 -57.42 -11.00
CA ALA A 23 -22.12 -56.98 -10.05
C ALA A 23 -21.58 -55.98 -9.01
N GLY A 24 -20.26 -56.01 -8.70
CA GLY A 24 -19.63 -55.09 -7.75
C GLY A 24 -19.59 -53.62 -8.19
N PHE A 25 -19.44 -53.35 -9.49
CA PHE A 25 -19.41 -51.97 -10.02
C PHE A 25 -20.80 -51.34 -10.20
N GLY A 26 -21.88 -52.13 -10.22
CA GLY A 26 -23.25 -51.63 -10.35
C GLY A 26 -23.88 -51.13 -9.04
N MET A 27 -23.42 -51.62 -7.88
CA MET A 27 -23.97 -51.22 -6.58
C MET A 27 -23.29 -50.00 -5.94
N GLN A 28 -22.05 -49.67 -6.32
CA GLN A 28 -21.36 -48.44 -5.86
C GLN A 28 -21.98 -47.18 -6.48
N GLY A 29 -22.27 -47.17 -7.79
CA GLY A 29 -22.95 -46.05 -8.46
C GLY A 29 -24.38 -45.78 -7.92
N TYR A 30 -25.11 -46.83 -7.53
CA TYR A 30 -26.43 -46.70 -6.89
C TYR A 30 -26.35 -46.05 -5.49
N GLY A 31 -25.26 -46.30 -4.75
CA GLY A 31 -25.00 -45.67 -3.45
C GLY A 31 -24.78 -44.16 -3.54
N TYR A 32 -24.03 -43.70 -4.55
CA TYR A 32 -23.77 -42.27 -4.77
C TYR A 32 -25.01 -41.51 -5.26
N LEU A 33 -25.75 -42.09 -6.21
CA LEU A 33 -26.97 -41.48 -6.72
C LEU A 33 -28.08 -41.42 -5.66
N ARG A 34 -28.15 -42.42 -4.77
CA ARG A 34 -29.06 -42.41 -3.62
C ARG A 34 -28.64 -41.36 -2.58
N GLY A 35 -27.37 -41.27 -2.24
CA GLY A 35 -26.88 -40.25 -1.30
C GLY A 35 -27.11 -38.81 -1.79
N LEU A 36 -26.92 -38.55 -3.09
CA LEU A 36 -27.24 -37.25 -3.70
C LEU A 36 -28.75 -36.94 -3.72
N ARG A 37 -29.59 -37.97 -3.91
CA ARG A 37 -31.06 -37.83 -3.90
C ARG A 37 -31.58 -37.59 -2.49
N ASP A 38 -31.05 -38.32 -1.50
CA ASP A 38 -31.41 -38.15 -0.09
C ASP A 38 -31.04 -36.74 0.39
N LEU A 39 -29.86 -36.21 0.02
CA LEU A 39 -29.45 -34.83 0.35
C LEU A 39 -30.36 -33.75 -0.24
N LYS A 40 -30.84 -33.97 -1.47
CA LYS A 40 -31.80 -33.09 -2.13
C LYS A 40 -33.19 -33.20 -1.50
N ASP A 41 -33.67 -34.40 -1.22
CA ASP A 41 -34.98 -34.65 -0.62
C ASP A 41 -35.08 -34.08 0.81
N TYR A 42 -34.02 -34.20 1.63
CA TYR A 42 -33.95 -33.58 2.96
C TYR A 42 -33.97 -32.04 2.88
N ARG A 43 -33.30 -31.45 1.87
CA ARG A 43 -33.33 -30.01 1.61
C ARG A 43 -34.73 -29.55 1.18
N ASP A 44 -35.37 -30.28 0.27
CA ASP A 44 -36.73 -29.99 -0.22
C ASP A 44 -37.79 -30.16 0.89
N LEU A 45 -37.57 -31.07 1.84
CA LEU A 45 -38.42 -31.26 3.02
C LEU A 45 -38.21 -30.17 4.08
N LEU A 46 -36.97 -29.73 4.33
CA LEU A 46 -36.67 -28.59 5.21
C LEU A 46 -37.27 -27.26 4.69
N ASN A 47 -37.53 -27.18 3.38
CA ASN A 47 -38.05 -25.99 2.70
C ASN A 47 -39.58 -25.99 2.54
N LYS A 48 -40.28 -27.06 2.92
CA LYS A 48 -41.75 -27.13 2.92
C LYS A 48 -42.30 -26.66 4.27
N GLY A 49 -43.23 -25.70 4.25
CA GLY A 49 -43.87 -25.19 5.47
C GLY A 49 -44.76 -26.23 6.17
N GLY A 50 -44.89 -26.12 7.50
CA GLY A 50 -45.78 -26.95 8.33
C GLY A 50 -45.11 -27.97 9.26
N LEU A 51 -43.78 -27.93 9.43
CA LEU A 51 -43.03 -28.82 10.33
C LEU A 51 -42.97 -28.28 11.78
N THR A 52 -43.08 -29.15 12.79
CA THR A 52 -42.88 -28.77 14.20
C THR A 52 -41.38 -28.62 14.53
N GLU A 53 -41.01 -27.85 15.55
CA GLU A 53 -39.59 -27.59 15.90
C GLU A 53 -38.77 -28.87 16.13
N THR A 54 -39.34 -29.86 16.82
CA THR A 54 -38.72 -31.18 17.01
C THR A 54 -38.56 -32.00 15.73
N GLN A 55 -39.45 -31.82 14.74
CA GLN A 55 -39.31 -32.44 13.43
C GLN A 55 -38.24 -31.75 12.60
N LYS A 56 -38.09 -30.44 12.76
CA LYS A 56 -37.07 -29.65 12.06
C LYS A 56 -35.67 -29.95 12.58
N GLU A 57 -35.50 -30.06 13.90
CA GLU A 57 -34.22 -30.47 14.52
C GLU A 57 -33.81 -31.90 14.13
N GLU A 58 -34.76 -32.85 14.13
CA GLU A 58 -34.50 -34.23 13.68
C GLU A 58 -34.13 -34.28 12.19
N LEU A 59 -34.79 -33.48 11.36
CA LEU A 59 -34.53 -33.43 9.92
C LEU A 59 -33.17 -32.76 9.61
N ILE A 60 -32.76 -31.77 10.40
CA ILE A 60 -31.42 -31.15 10.34
C ILE A 60 -30.34 -32.14 10.81
N PHE A 61 -30.59 -32.88 11.89
CA PHE A 61 -29.69 -33.91 12.39
C PHE A 61 -29.48 -35.04 11.37
N GLN A 62 -30.57 -35.52 10.74
CA GLN A 62 -30.49 -36.52 9.68
C GLN A 62 -29.83 -36.00 8.40
N HIS A 63 -30.00 -34.71 8.07
CA HIS A 63 -29.29 -34.08 6.96
C HIS A 63 -27.77 -34.07 7.17
N HIS A 64 -27.29 -33.74 8.38
CA HIS A 64 -25.85 -33.76 8.69
C HIS A 64 -25.25 -35.17 8.70
N LEU A 65 -25.99 -36.17 9.19
CA LEU A 65 -25.61 -37.59 9.10
C LEU A 65 -25.55 -38.10 7.64
N ALA A 66 -26.45 -37.63 6.77
CA ALA A 66 -26.43 -37.94 5.34
C ALA A 66 -25.21 -37.33 4.63
N ILE A 67 -24.80 -36.10 4.97
CA ILE A 67 -23.58 -35.46 4.42
C ILE A 67 -22.32 -36.24 4.84
N ALA A 68 -22.21 -36.60 6.13
CA ALA A 68 -21.06 -37.33 6.65
C ALA A 68 -20.93 -38.74 6.02
N SER A 69 -22.03 -39.47 5.87
CA SER A 69 -22.02 -40.80 5.25
C SER A 69 -21.72 -40.78 3.75
N PHE A 70 -22.20 -39.77 3.01
CA PHE A 70 -21.89 -39.58 1.59
C PHE A 70 -20.38 -39.31 1.36
N SER A 71 -19.77 -38.46 2.18
CA SER A 71 -18.34 -38.15 2.10
C SER A 71 -17.41 -39.33 2.41
N SER A 72 -17.78 -40.19 3.38
CA SER A 72 -17.01 -41.39 3.75
C SER A 72 -16.97 -42.43 2.63
N ASN A 73 -18.08 -42.60 1.89
CA ASN A 73 -18.15 -43.54 0.78
C ASN A 73 -17.25 -43.13 -0.39
N ILE A 74 -17.18 -41.83 -0.72
CA ILE A 74 -16.29 -41.30 -1.78
C ILE A 74 -14.81 -41.52 -1.43
N GLY A 75 -14.44 -41.32 -0.16
CA GLY A 75 -13.07 -41.53 0.31
C GLY A 75 -12.62 -43.00 0.27
N ILE A 76 -13.56 -43.95 0.42
CA ILE A 76 -13.28 -45.39 0.40
C ILE A 76 -13.08 -45.90 -1.04
N ASP A 77 -13.89 -45.49 -2.02
CA ASP A 77 -13.79 -46.00 -3.40
C ASP A 77 -12.60 -45.42 -4.20
N ALA A 78 -12.12 -44.23 -3.84
CA ALA A 78 -10.93 -43.63 -4.45
C ALA A 78 -9.64 -44.45 -4.22
N THR A 79 -9.66 -45.44 -3.30
CA THR A 79 -8.49 -46.27 -2.99
C THR A 79 -8.36 -47.55 -3.83
N GLN A 80 -9.36 -47.97 -4.62
CA GLN A 80 -9.41 -49.35 -5.16
C GLN A 80 -9.28 -49.58 -6.69
N SER A 81 -9.18 -48.59 -7.58
CA SER A 81 -9.12 -48.87 -9.04
C SER A 81 -8.19 -47.94 -9.85
N GLY A 82 -6.99 -48.42 -10.23
CA GLY A 82 -6.17 -47.74 -11.25
C GLY A 82 -4.81 -48.38 -11.57
N LEU A 83 -4.01 -48.75 -10.56
CA LEU A 83 -2.62 -49.19 -10.79
C LEU A 83 -2.46 -50.67 -11.18
N GLY A 84 -3.45 -51.52 -10.91
CA GLY A 84 -3.35 -52.97 -11.12
C GLY A 84 -3.42 -53.44 -12.59
N GLN A 85 -4.00 -52.65 -13.51
CA GLN A 85 -4.21 -53.06 -14.91
C GLN A 85 -3.26 -52.38 -15.91
N TYR A 86 -2.72 -51.20 -15.60
CA TYR A 86 -1.78 -50.51 -16.49
C TYR A 86 -0.40 -51.18 -16.49
N GLY A 87 0.07 -51.64 -15.31
CA GLY A 87 1.34 -52.36 -15.17
C GLY A 87 1.37 -53.72 -15.88
N ARG A 88 0.22 -54.42 -16.01
CA ARG A 88 0.16 -55.70 -16.75
C ARG A 88 0.10 -55.53 -18.26
N ARG A 89 -0.37 -54.39 -18.78
CA ARG A 89 -0.42 -54.11 -20.23
C ARG A 89 0.92 -53.65 -20.80
N LEU A 90 1.75 -52.97 -20.01
CA LEU A 90 3.13 -52.63 -20.40
C LEU A 90 4.03 -53.86 -20.52
N VAL A 91 3.79 -54.90 -19.70
CA VAL A 91 4.52 -56.17 -19.75
C VAL A 91 4.01 -57.11 -20.87
N GLN A 92 2.76 -56.97 -21.32
CA GLN A 92 2.17 -57.83 -22.37
C GLN A 92 2.33 -57.28 -23.81
N ASN A 93 2.63 -55.99 -24.00
CA ASN A 93 2.76 -55.38 -25.33
C ASN A 93 4.21 -55.13 -25.80
N GLY A 94 5.19 -55.88 -25.26
CA GLY A 94 6.45 -56.15 -25.96
C GLY A 94 7.33 -54.94 -26.29
N ILE A 95 7.70 -54.13 -25.29
CA ILE A 95 8.92 -53.31 -25.41
C ILE A 95 10.02 -53.96 -24.57
N SER A 96 10.83 -54.78 -25.24
CA SER A 96 12.10 -55.26 -24.72
C SER A 96 13.23 -54.80 -25.64
N SER A 97 13.93 -53.71 -25.29
CA SER A 97 15.35 -53.52 -25.67
C SER A 97 15.94 -52.22 -25.11
N GLY A 98 16.83 -52.37 -24.13
CA GLY A 98 18.12 -51.67 -24.04
C GLY A 98 18.23 -50.18 -23.69
N VAL A 99 17.33 -49.29 -24.11
CA VAL A 99 17.58 -47.83 -24.08
C VAL A 99 16.63 -47.04 -23.14
N GLY A 100 15.49 -47.61 -22.75
CA GLY A 100 14.47 -46.93 -21.92
C GLY A 100 14.70 -46.92 -20.41
N MET A 101 15.73 -47.61 -19.89
CA MET A 101 15.91 -47.77 -18.43
C MET A 101 16.64 -46.60 -17.75
N ASN A 102 17.27 -45.71 -18.51
CA ASN A 102 18.09 -44.61 -17.98
C ASN A 102 17.38 -43.23 -17.98
N VAL A 103 16.33 -43.03 -18.78
CA VAL A 103 15.59 -41.74 -18.82
C VAL A 103 14.53 -41.66 -17.70
N ALA A 104 13.85 -42.75 -17.39
CA ALA A 104 12.84 -42.80 -16.33
C ALA A 104 13.43 -42.61 -14.91
N ARG A 105 14.72 -42.88 -14.72
CA ARG A 105 15.42 -42.68 -13.44
C ARG A 105 15.84 -41.23 -13.17
N PHE A 106 15.88 -40.37 -14.19
CA PHE A 106 16.29 -38.96 -14.05
C PHE A 106 15.16 -37.94 -14.24
N GLY A 107 14.04 -38.29 -14.90
CA GLY A 107 12.95 -37.34 -15.17
C GLY A 107 12.05 -36.99 -13.97
N GLY A 108 11.70 -37.96 -13.13
CA GLY A 108 10.77 -37.77 -11.99
C GLY A 108 11.33 -36.93 -10.82
N PRO A 109 12.57 -37.18 -10.37
CA PRO A 109 13.18 -36.42 -9.27
C PRO A 109 13.49 -34.95 -9.65
N VAL A 110 13.88 -34.69 -10.91
CA VAL A 110 14.22 -33.34 -11.38
C VAL A 110 12.97 -32.48 -11.57
N LEU A 111 11.88 -33.03 -12.13
CA LEU A 111 10.60 -32.30 -12.28
C LEU A 111 9.90 -32.05 -10.93
N GLY A 112 9.95 -33.00 -9.98
CA GLY A 112 9.41 -32.81 -8.63
C GLY A 112 10.23 -31.83 -7.78
N ALA A 113 11.55 -31.75 -7.98
CA ALA A 113 12.39 -30.73 -7.34
C ALA A 113 12.15 -29.33 -7.94
N LEU A 114 11.93 -29.24 -9.27
CA LEU A 114 11.58 -27.99 -9.94
C LEU A 114 10.19 -27.47 -9.53
N SER A 115 9.17 -28.34 -9.40
CA SER A 115 7.83 -27.94 -8.92
C SER A 115 7.84 -27.54 -7.45
N SER A 116 8.60 -28.23 -6.61
CA SER A 116 8.85 -27.83 -5.22
C SER A 116 9.46 -26.43 -5.13
N GLY A 117 10.34 -26.08 -6.08
CA GLY A 117 10.90 -24.73 -6.20
C GLY A 117 9.83 -23.68 -6.45
N PHE A 118 8.87 -23.94 -7.35
CA PHE A 118 7.73 -23.04 -7.60
C PHE A 118 6.78 -22.97 -6.39
N ASP A 119 6.48 -24.09 -5.74
CA ASP A 119 5.65 -24.15 -4.53
C ASP A 119 6.32 -23.41 -3.35
N MET A 120 7.64 -23.52 -3.19
CA MET A 120 8.41 -22.76 -2.20
C MET A 120 8.47 -21.27 -2.54
N VAL A 121 8.63 -20.90 -3.81
CA VAL A 121 8.59 -19.49 -4.24
C VAL A 121 7.20 -18.91 -4.01
N GLN A 122 6.13 -19.68 -4.24
CA GLN A 122 4.76 -19.24 -4.01
C GLN A 122 4.43 -19.16 -2.51
N ALA A 123 4.90 -20.10 -1.70
CA ALA A 123 4.85 -20.02 -0.25
C ALA A 123 5.63 -18.82 0.30
N TYR A 124 6.86 -18.62 -0.19
CA TYR A 124 7.70 -17.49 0.19
C TYR A 124 7.03 -16.17 -0.18
N ARG A 125 6.53 -16.02 -1.41
CA ARG A 125 5.77 -14.84 -1.84
C ARG A 125 4.58 -14.59 -0.92
N ALA A 126 3.74 -15.61 -0.72
CA ALA A 126 2.55 -15.49 0.12
C ALA A 126 2.88 -15.09 1.58
N PHE A 127 3.90 -15.70 2.19
CA PHE A 127 4.31 -15.36 3.56
C PHE A 127 5.16 -14.08 3.66
N SER A 128 5.85 -13.67 2.60
CA SER A 128 6.62 -12.42 2.53
C SER A 128 5.72 -11.20 2.35
N GLU A 129 4.56 -11.38 1.72
CA GLU A 129 3.52 -10.35 1.59
C GLU A 129 2.72 -10.21 2.89
N LEU A 130 2.67 -11.26 3.74
CA LEU A 130 1.92 -11.28 5.00
C LEU A 130 2.16 -10.07 5.92
N PRO A 131 3.41 -9.60 6.16
CA PRO A 131 3.66 -8.43 7.01
C PRO A 131 3.13 -7.12 6.41
N SER A 132 2.98 -7.05 5.08
CA SER A 132 2.55 -5.86 4.33
C SER A 132 1.04 -5.77 4.08
N THR A 133 0.32 -6.89 4.24
CA THR A 133 -1.13 -6.94 4.04
C THR A 133 -1.87 -6.52 5.30
N ALA A 134 -2.48 -5.33 5.28
CA ALA A 134 -3.27 -4.82 6.40
C ALA A 134 -4.67 -5.48 6.50
N GLU A 135 -5.25 -5.87 5.36
CA GLU A 135 -6.60 -6.45 5.31
C GLU A 135 -6.64 -7.88 5.88
N PRO A 136 -7.43 -8.15 6.94
CA PRO A 136 -7.44 -9.46 7.61
C PRO A 136 -7.76 -10.65 6.70
N LYS A 137 -8.64 -10.46 5.70
CA LYS A 137 -9.04 -11.53 4.78
C LYS A 137 -7.98 -11.83 3.72
N ALA A 138 -7.34 -10.80 3.16
CA ALA A 138 -6.20 -10.99 2.26
C ALA A 138 -5.02 -11.66 2.99
N ARG A 139 -4.80 -11.35 4.27
CA ARG A 139 -3.85 -12.11 5.11
C ARG A 139 -4.24 -13.57 5.25
N GLN A 140 -5.53 -13.87 5.45
CA GLN A 140 -6.02 -15.24 5.53
C GLN A 140 -5.83 -15.99 4.20
N ASP A 141 -6.10 -15.35 3.06
CA ASP A 141 -5.84 -15.89 1.72
C ASP A 141 -4.34 -16.21 1.54
N LEU A 142 -3.44 -15.31 1.94
CA LEU A 142 -1.99 -15.53 1.89
C LEU A 142 -1.53 -16.65 2.85
N ILE A 143 -2.11 -16.76 4.05
CA ILE A 143 -1.82 -17.86 4.99
C ILE A 143 -2.26 -19.20 4.39
N VAL A 144 -3.47 -19.26 3.83
CA VAL A 144 -4.03 -20.50 3.28
C VAL A 144 -3.28 -20.90 2.02
N ASN A 145 -3.04 -19.98 1.08
CA ASN A 145 -2.26 -20.25 -0.13
C ASN A 145 -0.81 -20.60 0.20
N GLY A 146 -0.20 -19.89 1.16
CA GLY A 146 1.15 -20.20 1.66
C GLY A 146 1.22 -21.57 2.32
N ALA A 147 0.23 -21.94 3.15
CA ALA A 147 0.15 -23.24 3.81
C ALA A 147 -0.09 -24.39 2.82
N LEU A 148 -0.97 -24.19 1.83
CA LEU A 148 -1.21 -25.15 0.74
C LEU A 148 0.05 -25.33 -0.12
N SER A 149 0.80 -24.25 -0.38
CA SER A 149 2.07 -24.29 -1.12
C SER A 149 3.19 -24.95 -0.32
N VAL A 150 3.30 -24.70 1.00
CA VAL A 150 4.23 -25.42 1.89
C VAL A 150 3.89 -26.90 1.96
N ALA A 151 2.61 -27.25 2.05
CA ALA A 151 2.16 -28.64 2.03
C ALA A 151 2.50 -29.30 0.68
N GLY A 152 2.29 -28.60 -0.46
CA GLY A 152 2.68 -29.04 -1.79
C GLY A 152 4.20 -29.26 -1.95
N ALA A 153 5.02 -28.30 -1.49
CA ALA A 153 6.47 -28.41 -1.49
C ALA A 153 6.96 -29.58 -0.60
N THR A 154 6.38 -29.74 0.59
CA THR A 154 6.72 -30.83 1.53
C THR A 154 6.39 -32.20 0.94
N LEU A 155 5.27 -32.31 0.23
CA LEU A 155 4.87 -33.54 -0.47
C LEU A 155 5.81 -33.84 -1.66
N ASN A 156 6.14 -32.84 -2.47
CA ASN A 156 7.00 -33.02 -3.65
C ASN A 156 8.46 -33.36 -3.27
N ILE A 157 9.01 -32.74 -2.22
CA ILE A 157 10.34 -33.06 -1.65
C ILE A 157 10.32 -34.45 -0.99
N GLY A 158 9.31 -34.75 -0.18
CA GLY A 158 9.16 -36.06 0.47
C GLY A 158 9.05 -37.21 -0.53
N MET A 159 8.41 -36.96 -1.68
CA MET A 159 8.27 -37.93 -2.76
C MET A 159 9.60 -38.09 -3.53
N ALA A 160 10.33 -37.00 -3.80
CA ALA A 160 11.67 -37.05 -4.42
C ALA A 160 12.70 -37.81 -3.54
N ILE A 161 12.68 -37.61 -2.21
CA ILE A 161 13.52 -38.32 -1.24
C ILE A 161 13.12 -39.81 -1.18
N ALA A 162 11.82 -40.13 -1.17
CA ALA A 162 11.34 -41.51 -1.16
C ALA A 162 11.70 -42.29 -2.46
N PHE A 163 11.77 -41.60 -3.60
CA PHE A 163 12.24 -42.17 -4.87
C PHE A 163 13.77 -42.32 -4.94
N ALA A 164 14.53 -41.43 -4.28
CA ALA A 164 16.00 -41.47 -4.26
C ALA A 164 16.59 -42.55 -3.32
N VAL A 165 15.90 -42.91 -2.23
CA VAL A 165 16.41 -43.83 -1.20
C VAL A 165 16.23 -45.32 -1.55
N GLY A 166 15.39 -45.67 -2.54
CA GLY A 166 15.33 -47.01 -3.13
C GLY A 166 15.13 -48.17 -2.13
N GLY A 167 13.90 -48.39 -1.67
CA GLY A 167 13.57 -49.48 -0.74
C GLY A 167 12.09 -49.43 -0.31
N GLN A 168 11.66 -50.31 0.58
CA GLN A 168 10.26 -50.49 1.00
C GLN A 168 9.53 -49.22 1.52
N ALA A 169 10.22 -48.10 1.71
CA ALA A 169 9.61 -46.78 1.97
C ALA A 169 8.82 -46.20 0.77
N SER A 170 9.10 -46.62 -0.47
CA SER A 170 8.36 -46.19 -1.68
C SER A 170 6.90 -46.69 -1.74
N LEU A 171 6.52 -47.68 -0.91
CA LEU A 171 5.18 -48.26 -0.86
C LEU A 171 4.20 -47.49 0.06
N LEU A 172 4.70 -46.69 1.01
CA LEU A 172 3.86 -45.88 1.91
C LEU A 172 3.68 -44.42 1.42
N ALA A 173 4.61 -43.90 0.63
CA ALA A 173 4.55 -42.51 0.14
C ALA A 173 3.60 -42.31 -1.06
N GLY A 174 3.34 -43.34 -1.87
CA GLY A 174 2.50 -43.24 -3.07
C GLY A 174 1.00 -43.02 -2.79
N PRO A 175 0.34 -43.87 -1.99
CA PRO A 175 -1.10 -43.72 -1.68
C PRO A 175 -1.39 -42.56 -0.73
N ALA A 176 -0.54 -42.36 0.30
CA ALA A 176 -0.70 -41.27 1.26
C ALA A 176 -0.47 -39.88 0.62
N GLY A 177 0.50 -39.77 -0.30
CA GLY A 177 0.76 -38.53 -1.04
C GLY A 177 -0.35 -38.13 -2.01
N LEU A 178 -1.04 -39.11 -2.63
CA LEU A 178 -2.20 -38.86 -3.50
C LEU A 178 -3.48 -38.55 -2.71
N ILE A 179 -3.68 -39.18 -1.53
CA ILE A 179 -4.79 -38.86 -0.61
C ILE A 179 -4.61 -37.45 -0.03
N MET A 180 -3.39 -37.10 0.38
CA MET A 180 -3.09 -35.75 0.86
C MET A 180 -3.15 -34.71 -0.26
N GLY A 181 -2.60 -35.00 -1.45
CA GLY A 181 -2.68 -34.11 -2.62
C GLY A 181 -4.12 -33.89 -3.13
N GLY A 182 -4.93 -34.95 -3.19
CA GLY A 182 -6.35 -34.87 -3.51
C GLY A 182 -7.15 -34.13 -2.44
N GLY A 183 -6.83 -34.35 -1.15
CA GLY A 183 -7.40 -33.61 -0.03
C GLY A 183 -7.06 -32.12 -0.04
N LEU A 184 -5.85 -31.75 -0.47
CA LEU A 184 -5.43 -30.35 -0.63
C LEU A 184 -6.11 -29.67 -1.83
N VAL A 185 -6.28 -30.37 -2.95
CA VAL A 185 -7.02 -29.86 -4.11
C VAL A 185 -8.51 -29.71 -3.77
N LEU A 186 -9.13 -30.69 -3.11
CA LEU A 186 -10.50 -30.60 -2.62
C LEU A 186 -10.67 -29.49 -1.58
N GLY A 187 -9.73 -29.37 -0.63
CA GLY A 187 -9.69 -28.29 0.35
C GLY A 187 -9.56 -26.92 -0.30
N GLY A 188 -8.73 -26.78 -1.34
CA GLY A 188 -8.57 -25.57 -2.12
C GLY A 188 -9.80 -25.20 -2.96
N MET A 189 -10.48 -26.18 -3.56
CA MET A 189 -11.73 -25.95 -4.31
C MET A 189 -12.89 -25.56 -3.37
N ILE A 190 -13.01 -26.21 -2.21
CA ILE A 190 -13.99 -25.83 -1.17
C ILE A 190 -13.68 -24.43 -0.65
N TYR A 191 -12.43 -24.13 -0.33
CA TYR A 191 -12.01 -22.80 0.10
C TYR A 191 -12.31 -21.74 -0.95
N SER A 192 -11.97 -22.01 -2.22
CA SER A 192 -12.25 -21.11 -3.34
C SER A 192 -13.75 -20.86 -3.53
N ALA A 193 -14.58 -21.91 -3.45
CA ALA A 193 -16.02 -21.78 -3.56
C ALA A 193 -16.60 -20.98 -2.38
N VAL A 194 -16.19 -21.27 -1.14
CA VAL A 194 -16.60 -20.53 0.06
C VAL A 194 -16.17 -19.06 -0.05
N ARG A 195 -14.94 -18.80 -0.49
CA ARG A 195 -14.42 -17.43 -0.66
C ARG A 195 -15.19 -16.65 -1.71
N GLN A 196 -15.49 -17.28 -2.85
CA GLN A 196 -16.30 -16.66 -3.91
C GLN A 196 -17.74 -16.38 -3.45
N VAL A 197 -18.34 -17.25 -2.64
CA VAL A 197 -19.64 -17.01 -2.01
C VAL A 197 -19.56 -15.87 -0.97
N GLU A 198 -18.49 -15.78 -0.18
CA GLU A 198 -18.28 -14.65 0.73
C GLU A 198 -18.12 -13.31 -0.03
N GLU A 199 -17.43 -13.31 -1.17
CA GLU A 199 -17.31 -12.14 -2.02
C GLU A 199 -18.66 -11.78 -2.68
N LEU A 200 -19.46 -12.78 -3.08
CA LEU A 200 -20.82 -12.59 -3.59
C LEU A 200 -21.72 -11.91 -2.54
N LYS A 201 -21.61 -12.30 -1.27
CA LYS A 201 -22.35 -11.72 -0.14
C LYS A 201 -22.07 -10.24 0.13
N LYS A 202 -21.02 -9.66 -0.46
CA LYS A 202 -20.78 -8.20 -0.43
C LYS A 202 -21.79 -7.43 -1.29
N TRP A 203 -22.35 -8.08 -2.30
CA TRP A 203 -23.16 -7.46 -3.34
C TRP A 203 -24.62 -7.92 -3.33
N VAL A 204 -24.87 -9.13 -2.83
CA VAL A 204 -26.20 -9.75 -2.83
C VAL A 204 -26.49 -10.35 -1.46
N GLN A 205 -27.70 -10.18 -0.94
CA GLN A 205 -28.15 -10.88 0.26
C GLN A 205 -28.59 -12.29 -0.14
N LEU A 206 -27.97 -13.31 0.45
CA LEU A 206 -28.29 -14.72 0.20
C LEU A 206 -29.02 -15.31 1.40
N SER A 207 -30.07 -16.09 1.13
CA SER A 207 -30.59 -17.04 2.12
C SER A 207 -29.60 -18.20 2.32
N VAL A 208 -29.75 -18.94 3.41
CA VAL A 208 -28.90 -20.11 3.72
C VAL A 208 -28.92 -21.15 2.58
N LEU A 209 -30.04 -21.30 1.88
CA LEU A 209 -30.17 -22.27 0.78
C LEU A 209 -29.52 -21.80 -0.51
N GLU A 210 -29.63 -20.50 -0.82
CA GLU A 210 -28.95 -19.90 -1.97
C GLU A 210 -27.44 -19.85 -1.76
N GLU A 211 -26.99 -19.66 -0.53
CA GLU A 211 -25.57 -19.74 -0.15
C GLU A 211 -25.00 -21.15 -0.38
N LEU A 212 -25.74 -22.18 0.05
CA LEU A 212 -25.38 -23.58 -0.17
C LEU A 212 -25.43 -23.98 -1.65
N ASP A 213 -26.43 -23.53 -2.40
CA ASP A 213 -26.55 -23.79 -3.85
C ASP A 213 -25.44 -23.09 -4.64
N SER A 214 -25.17 -21.81 -4.35
CA SER A 214 -24.08 -21.04 -4.95
C SER A 214 -22.72 -21.67 -4.64
N GLY A 215 -22.51 -22.09 -3.40
CA GLY A 215 -21.29 -22.79 -2.98
C GLY A 215 -21.10 -24.12 -3.71
N TRP A 216 -22.18 -24.88 -3.91
CA TRP A 216 -22.13 -26.12 -4.66
C TRP A 216 -21.83 -25.92 -6.15
N ARG A 217 -22.49 -24.95 -6.81
CA ARG A 217 -22.26 -24.60 -8.22
C ARG A 217 -20.81 -24.17 -8.46
N LEU A 218 -20.29 -23.26 -7.64
CA LEU A 218 -18.91 -22.80 -7.76
C LEU A 218 -17.89 -23.92 -7.46
N PHE A 219 -18.21 -24.80 -6.52
CA PHE A 219 -17.40 -25.99 -6.23
C PHE A 219 -17.39 -26.99 -7.40
N SER A 220 -18.52 -27.19 -8.09
CA SER A 220 -18.64 -28.07 -9.26
C SER A 220 -18.14 -27.44 -10.56
N GLY A 221 -17.73 -26.18 -10.53
CA GLY A 221 -17.27 -25.43 -11.71
C GLY A 221 -18.41 -24.91 -12.60
N GLU A 222 -19.64 -24.89 -12.08
CA GLU A 222 -20.81 -24.30 -12.73
C GLU A 222 -20.89 -22.78 -12.47
N TYR A 223 -21.66 -22.09 -13.31
CA TYR A 223 -22.02 -20.69 -13.08
C TYR A 223 -23.05 -20.55 -11.96
N LEU A 224 -23.04 -19.41 -11.28
CA LEU A 224 -24.10 -18.98 -10.37
C LEU A 224 -25.45 -18.92 -11.10
N ALA A 225 -26.56 -19.06 -10.37
CA ALA A 225 -27.88 -18.85 -10.95
C ALA A 225 -27.97 -17.46 -11.64
N PRO A 226 -28.61 -17.35 -12.83
CA PRO A 226 -28.62 -16.12 -13.61
C PRO A 226 -29.05 -14.88 -12.83
N GLU A 227 -30.07 -14.99 -11.98
CA GLU A 227 -30.56 -13.86 -11.18
C GLU A 227 -29.49 -13.33 -10.22
N LEU A 228 -28.82 -14.24 -9.50
CA LEU A 228 -27.74 -13.89 -8.56
C LEU A 228 -26.50 -13.35 -9.29
N ALA A 229 -26.16 -13.95 -10.44
CA ALA A 229 -25.05 -13.50 -11.27
C ALA A 229 -25.27 -12.10 -11.84
N ASN A 230 -26.49 -11.81 -12.33
CA ASN A 230 -26.86 -10.52 -12.89
C ASN A 230 -26.90 -9.44 -11.79
N GLN A 231 -27.47 -9.76 -10.62
CA GLN A 231 -27.48 -8.84 -9.48
C GLN A 231 -26.06 -8.51 -9.01
N ALA A 232 -25.20 -9.52 -8.86
CA ALA A 232 -23.80 -9.32 -8.49
C ALA A 232 -23.03 -8.49 -9.53
N SER A 233 -23.19 -8.82 -10.82
CA SER A 233 -22.57 -8.08 -11.91
C SER A 233 -23.01 -6.62 -11.94
N ARG A 234 -24.28 -6.33 -11.68
CA ARG A 234 -24.82 -4.96 -11.61
C ARG A 234 -24.15 -4.15 -10.51
N HIS A 235 -24.09 -4.70 -9.29
CA HIS A 235 -23.51 -4.00 -8.15
C HIS A 235 -21.99 -3.81 -8.29
N GLN A 236 -21.28 -4.83 -8.78
CA GLN A 236 -19.85 -4.74 -9.08
C GLN A 236 -19.57 -3.66 -10.15
N MET A 237 -20.35 -3.66 -11.24
CA MET A 237 -20.21 -2.66 -12.29
C MET A 237 -20.54 -1.25 -11.77
N LEU A 238 -21.57 -1.09 -10.93
CA LEU A 238 -21.89 0.21 -10.33
C LEU A 238 -20.73 0.73 -9.47
N ALA A 239 -20.18 -0.10 -8.59
CA ALA A 239 -19.06 0.29 -7.74
C ALA A 239 -17.81 0.64 -8.54
N HIS A 240 -17.49 -0.15 -9.57
CA HIS A 240 -16.37 0.12 -10.46
C HIS A 240 -16.58 1.40 -11.29
N ALA A 241 -17.80 1.59 -11.83
CA ALA A 241 -18.17 2.78 -12.60
C ALA A 241 -18.23 4.07 -11.75
N GLN A 242 -18.44 3.96 -10.44
CA GLN A 242 -18.38 5.10 -9.51
C GLN A 242 -16.94 5.47 -9.15
N ALA A 243 -16.04 4.50 -9.01
CA ALA A 243 -14.67 4.73 -8.55
C ALA A 243 -13.84 5.55 -9.55
N GLU A 244 -13.92 5.25 -10.84
CA GLU A 244 -13.09 5.92 -11.87
C GLU A 244 -13.41 7.42 -12.02
N PRO A 245 -14.68 7.85 -12.21
CA PRO A 245 -15.03 9.27 -12.25
C PRO A 245 -14.69 10.01 -10.97
N GLN A 246 -14.90 9.41 -9.80
CA GLN A 246 -14.57 10.03 -8.51
C GLN A 246 -13.06 10.27 -8.39
N LYS A 247 -12.24 9.30 -8.80
CA LYS A 247 -10.78 9.45 -8.81
C LYS A 247 -10.35 10.56 -9.76
N ALA A 248 -10.91 10.60 -10.96
CA ALA A 248 -10.62 11.65 -11.95
C ALA A 248 -11.06 13.04 -11.44
N GLN A 249 -12.24 13.15 -10.85
CA GLN A 249 -12.74 14.41 -10.26
C GLN A 249 -11.86 14.85 -9.09
N THR A 250 -11.46 13.94 -8.20
CA THR A 250 -10.58 14.26 -7.06
C THR A 250 -9.26 14.84 -7.56
N ALA A 251 -8.66 14.24 -8.60
CA ALA A 251 -7.44 14.76 -9.21
C ALA A 251 -7.64 16.16 -9.83
N GLN A 252 -8.78 16.39 -10.49
CA GLN A 252 -9.14 17.73 -11.00
C GLN A 252 -9.30 18.75 -9.87
N PHE A 253 -9.94 18.38 -8.76
CA PHE A 253 -10.16 19.28 -7.63
C PHE A 253 -8.85 19.59 -6.91
N GLN A 254 -7.97 18.61 -6.76
CA GLN A 254 -6.62 18.83 -6.25
C GLN A 254 -5.83 19.81 -7.13
N THR A 255 -5.96 19.69 -8.46
CA THR A 255 -5.34 20.64 -9.40
C THR A 255 -5.91 22.06 -9.21
N LEU A 256 -7.23 22.19 -9.07
CA LEU A 256 -7.87 23.48 -8.80
C LEU A 256 -7.39 24.10 -7.48
N LEU A 257 -7.35 23.31 -6.40
CA LEU A 257 -6.88 23.72 -5.08
C LEU A 257 -5.43 24.21 -5.12
N LEU A 258 -4.53 23.50 -5.81
CA LEU A 258 -3.13 23.87 -5.93
C LEU A 258 -2.93 25.12 -6.79
N SER A 259 -3.74 25.29 -7.83
CA SER A 259 -3.65 26.45 -8.74
C SER A 259 -4.12 27.77 -8.10
N HIS A 260 -4.93 27.71 -7.05
CA HIS A 260 -5.49 28.89 -6.38
C HIS A 260 -5.34 28.78 -4.86
N GLY A 261 -4.29 29.37 -4.30
CA GLY A 261 -4.00 29.31 -2.85
C GLY A 261 -5.06 29.93 -1.91
N GLN A 262 -6.13 30.52 -2.45
CA GLN A 262 -7.30 30.95 -1.66
C GLN A 262 -8.41 29.91 -1.61
N ILE A 263 -8.46 28.95 -2.55
CA ILE A 263 -9.45 27.87 -2.53
C ILE A 263 -8.98 26.84 -1.51
N GLU A 264 -9.77 26.66 -0.46
CA GLU A 264 -9.44 25.71 0.61
C GLU A 264 -10.25 24.42 0.47
N LYS A 265 -11.47 24.52 -0.08
CA LYS A 265 -12.37 23.39 -0.25
C LYS A 265 -13.02 23.44 -1.61
N VAL A 266 -13.09 22.30 -2.26
CA VAL A 266 -13.91 22.09 -3.46
C VAL A 266 -15.00 21.09 -3.11
N TYR A 267 -16.24 21.49 -3.35
CA TYR A 267 -17.44 20.66 -3.32
C TYR A 267 -17.81 20.37 -4.77
N GLY A 268 -17.97 19.11 -5.14
CA GLY A 268 -18.26 18.75 -6.52
C GLY A 268 -19.36 17.72 -6.66
N SER A 269 -20.20 17.87 -7.67
CA SER A 269 -21.25 16.90 -7.99
C SER A 269 -20.66 15.52 -8.31
N LEU A 270 -21.20 14.49 -7.68
CA LEU A 270 -20.84 13.11 -7.97
C LEU A 270 -21.47 12.59 -9.28
N GLY A 271 -22.48 13.29 -9.81
CA GLY A 271 -23.34 12.80 -10.89
C GLY A 271 -24.06 11.49 -10.52
N GLN A 272 -24.71 10.88 -11.51
CA GLN A 272 -25.40 9.60 -11.35
C GLN A 272 -24.94 8.62 -12.41
N ILE A 273 -24.64 7.38 -12.02
CA ILE A 273 -24.34 6.29 -12.95
C ILE A 273 -25.64 5.59 -13.31
N LEU A 274 -26.03 5.64 -14.58
CA LEU A 274 -27.08 4.81 -15.15
C LEU A 274 -26.45 3.55 -15.76
N LEU A 275 -26.91 2.38 -15.33
CA LEU A 275 -26.49 1.10 -15.89
C LEU A 275 -27.54 0.62 -16.90
N THR A 276 -27.13 0.43 -18.15
CA THR A 276 -27.98 -0.16 -19.19
C THR A 276 -27.70 -1.66 -19.28
N PRO A 277 -28.69 -2.54 -18.99
CA PRO A 277 -28.51 -3.98 -19.11
C PRO A 277 -28.41 -4.40 -20.58
N GLN A 278 -27.51 -5.34 -20.84
CA GLN A 278 -27.30 -6.01 -22.11
C GLN A 278 -27.16 -7.51 -21.88
N ARG A 279 -27.55 -8.34 -22.84
CA ARG A 279 -27.51 -9.80 -22.68
C ARG A 279 -26.28 -10.40 -23.34
N TYR A 280 -25.65 -11.34 -22.65
CA TYR A 280 -24.68 -12.23 -23.26
C TYR A 280 -25.38 -13.14 -24.30
N LYS A 281 -24.58 -13.85 -25.08
CA LYS A 281 -25.03 -14.86 -26.03
C LYS A 281 -24.73 -16.27 -25.51
N LYS A 282 -25.59 -17.20 -25.88
CA LYS A 282 -25.46 -18.63 -25.62
C LYS A 282 -25.30 -19.35 -26.95
N ILE A 283 -24.24 -20.16 -27.08
CA ILE A 283 -23.96 -20.93 -28.29
C ILE A 283 -24.29 -22.39 -28.00
N VAL A 284 -25.24 -22.96 -28.74
CA VAL A 284 -25.74 -24.33 -28.50
C VAL A 284 -25.36 -25.23 -29.67
N ALA A 285 -24.75 -26.37 -29.36
CA ALA A 285 -24.49 -27.45 -30.32
C ALA A 285 -25.52 -28.58 -30.12
N HIS A 286 -26.66 -28.48 -30.80
CA HIS A 286 -27.84 -29.35 -30.65
C HIS A 286 -27.57 -30.85 -30.77
N HIS A 287 -26.55 -31.24 -31.52
CA HIS A 287 -26.24 -32.66 -31.78
C HIS A 287 -25.32 -33.28 -30.73
N ALA A 288 -24.91 -32.52 -29.71
CA ALA A 288 -23.96 -32.96 -28.70
C ALA A 288 -24.40 -32.63 -27.27
N ASP A 289 -25.56 -32.01 -27.06
CA ASP A 289 -26.00 -31.47 -25.76
C ASP A 289 -24.87 -30.68 -25.08
N MET A 290 -24.16 -29.86 -25.86
CA MET A 290 -23.07 -29.01 -25.40
C MET A 290 -23.40 -27.54 -25.68
N GLU A 291 -23.09 -26.69 -24.72
CA GLU A 291 -23.31 -25.26 -24.81
C GLU A 291 -22.10 -24.48 -24.28
N GLU A 292 -21.91 -23.29 -24.84
CA GLU A 292 -21.07 -22.24 -24.27
C GLU A 292 -21.99 -21.05 -23.96
N ASP A 293 -22.23 -20.80 -22.67
CA ASP A 293 -23.05 -19.68 -22.21
C ASP A 293 -22.17 -18.48 -21.83
N ARG A 294 -22.76 -17.29 -21.64
CA ARG A 294 -22.07 -16.04 -21.27
C ARG A 294 -21.04 -15.55 -22.29
N VAL A 295 -21.25 -15.81 -23.58
CA VAL A 295 -20.36 -15.32 -24.65
C VAL A 295 -20.69 -13.86 -24.98
N HIS A 296 -19.70 -12.95 -24.93
CA HIS A 296 -19.94 -11.56 -25.32
C HIS A 296 -20.35 -11.48 -26.81
N PRO A 297 -21.28 -10.60 -27.23
CA PRO A 297 -21.70 -10.50 -28.63
C PRO A 297 -20.55 -10.35 -29.64
N ASP A 298 -19.47 -9.67 -29.26
CA ASP A 298 -18.27 -9.50 -30.09
C ASP A 298 -17.37 -10.75 -30.17
N GLU A 299 -17.58 -11.71 -29.27
CA GLU A 299 -16.77 -12.93 -29.12
C GLU A 299 -17.44 -14.19 -29.66
N ILE A 300 -18.61 -14.07 -30.30
CA ILE A 300 -19.37 -15.21 -30.85
C ILE A 300 -18.49 -16.11 -31.72
N THR A 301 -17.60 -15.53 -32.55
CA THR A 301 -16.70 -16.30 -33.41
C THR A 301 -15.69 -17.12 -32.59
N GLN A 302 -15.18 -16.56 -31.50
CA GLN A 302 -14.25 -17.25 -30.60
C GLN A 302 -14.98 -18.32 -29.79
N GLY A 303 -16.18 -18.01 -29.27
CA GLY A 303 -17.04 -18.98 -28.58
C GLY A 303 -17.38 -20.19 -29.46
N LYS A 304 -17.73 -19.98 -30.73
CA LYS A 304 -17.95 -21.08 -31.70
C LYS A 304 -16.71 -21.93 -31.89
N ARG A 305 -15.52 -21.32 -31.98
CA ARG A 305 -14.24 -22.05 -32.09
C ARG A 305 -13.94 -22.85 -30.82
N ALA A 306 -14.10 -22.26 -29.64
CA ALA A 306 -13.87 -22.93 -28.36
C ALA A 306 -14.80 -24.13 -28.17
N LEU A 307 -16.09 -23.97 -28.49
CA LEU A 307 -17.06 -25.06 -28.45
C LEU A 307 -16.73 -26.15 -29.48
N SER A 308 -16.30 -25.77 -30.69
CA SER A 308 -15.82 -26.70 -31.72
C SER A 308 -14.58 -27.47 -31.27
N ASP A 309 -13.62 -26.83 -30.60
CA ASP A 309 -12.41 -27.47 -30.09
C ASP A 309 -12.73 -28.45 -28.96
N LYS A 310 -13.64 -28.09 -28.04
CA LYS A 310 -14.17 -29.01 -27.02
C LYS A 310 -14.82 -30.23 -27.67
N LEU A 311 -15.65 -30.01 -28.70
CA LEU A 311 -16.30 -31.07 -29.47
C LEU A 311 -15.27 -32.00 -30.15
N ASN A 312 -14.21 -31.43 -30.73
CA ASN A 312 -13.15 -32.17 -31.40
C ASN A 312 -12.30 -33.00 -30.41
N ARG A 313 -12.01 -32.49 -29.22
CA ARG A 313 -11.26 -33.21 -28.17
C ARG A 313 -12.03 -34.40 -27.61
N LEU A 314 -13.36 -34.31 -27.54
CA LEU A 314 -14.21 -35.42 -27.10
C LEU A 314 -14.39 -36.50 -28.19
N LYS A 315 -14.10 -36.18 -29.45
CA LYS A 315 -14.45 -37.01 -30.63
C LYS A 315 -13.24 -37.40 -31.47
N SER A 316 -12.32 -38.18 -30.93
CA SER A 316 -11.31 -38.86 -31.75
C SER A 316 -11.90 -39.92 -32.73
N ASN A 317 -13.23 -40.10 -32.84
CA ASN A 317 -13.82 -41.16 -33.66
C ASN A 317 -15.19 -40.88 -34.35
N LEU A 318 -15.75 -39.66 -34.44
CA LEU A 318 -16.96 -39.42 -35.26
C LEU A 318 -17.10 -37.97 -35.76
N LEU A 319 -17.23 -37.80 -37.08
CA LEU A 319 -17.57 -36.55 -37.78
C LEU A 319 -19.02 -36.15 -37.47
N ILE A 320 -19.20 -35.15 -36.59
CA ILE A 320 -20.48 -34.46 -36.42
C ILE A 320 -20.22 -32.97 -36.70
N SER A 321 -20.63 -32.48 -37.87
CA SER A 321 -20.82 -31.04 -38.08
C SER A 321 -22.15 -30.66 -37.41
N GLY A 322 -22.10 -30.35 -36.11
CA GLY A 322 -23.27 -29.85 -35.41
C GLY A 322 -23.54 -28.42 -35.86
N GLU A 323 -24.73 -28.17 -36.40
CA GLU A 323 -25.23 -26.80 -36.59
C GLU A 323 -25.25 -26.12 -35.22
N MET A 324 -24.58 -24.96 -35.10
CA MET A 324 -24.51 -24.19 -33.86
C MET A 324 -25.45 -22.98 -33.97
N THR A 325 -26.44 -22.90 -33.07
CA THR A 325 -27.29 -21.72 -32.93
C THR A 325 -26.70 -20.74 -31.93
N VAL A 326 -27.06 -19.47 -32.08
CA VAL A 326 -26.73 -18.41 -31.12
C VAL A 326 -28.06 -17.87 -30.59
N GLU A 327 -28.23 -17.97 -29.30
CA GLU A 327 -29.43 -17.56 -28.57
C GLU A 327 -29.06 -16.47 -27.55
N ASP A 328 -30.05 -15.75 -27.04
CA ASP A 328 -29.82 -14.84 -25.92
C ASP A 328 -29.60 -15.64 -24.65
N SER A 329 -28.59 -15.24 -23.90
CA SER A 329 -28.30 -15.79 -22.58
C SER A 329 -29.23 -15.18 -21.53
N ASP A 330 -29.51 -15.94 -20.46
CA ASP A 330 -30.18 -15.42 -19.27
C ASP A 330 -29.23 -14.52 -18.43
N TYR A 331 -27.94 -14.50 -18.76
CA TYR A 331 -26.95 -13.65 -18.11
C TYR A 331 -26.84 -12.27 -18.77
N GLU A 332 -26.72 -11.24 -17.94
CA GLU A 332 -26.59 -9.84 -18.31
C GLU A 332 -25.20 -9.27 -18.00
N TYR A 333 -24.80 -8.29 -18.78
CA TYR A 333 -23.73 -7.34 -18.46
C TYR A 333 -24.25 -5.91 -18.57
N TYR A 334 -23.54 -4.97 -17.97
CA TYR A 334 -24.04 -3.61 -17.81
C TYR A 334 -23.07 -2.61 -18.43
N SER A 335 -23.61 -1.70 -19.24
CA SER A 335 -22.86 -0.54 -19.76
C SER A 335 -23.18 0.69 -18.91
N PRO A 336 -22.18 1.29 -18.24
CA PRO A 336 -22.38 2.49 -17.43
C PRO A 336 -22.43 3.76 -18.28
N THR A 337 -23.26 4.71 -17.90
CA THR A 337 -23.27 6.08 -18.44
C THR A 337 -23.39 7.06 -17.28
N LEU A 338 -22.53 8.08 -17.24
CA LEU A 338 -22.59 9.15 -16.26
C LEU A 338 -23.59 10.22 -16.73
N THR A 339 -24.58 10.53 -15.90
CA THR A 339 -25.58 11.57 -16.13
C THR A 339 -25.55 12.61 -15.01
N SER A 340 -26.24 13.74 -15.22
CA SER A 340 -26.48 14.71 -14.16
C SER A 340 -27.29 14.09 -13.00
N ARG A 341 -27.16 14.71 -11.83
CA ARG A 341 -27.84 14.37 -10.58
C ARG A 341 -28.27 15.69 -9.94
N ASP A 342 -29.43 15.66 -9.30
CA ASP A 342 -29.87 16.76 -8.43
C ASP A 342 -29.13 16.67 -7.09
N ASP A 343 -28.28 17.66 -6.80
CA ASP A 343 -27.52 17.71 -5.57
C ASP A 343 -28.26 18.57 -4.52
N ARG A 344 -28.70 17.96 -3.40
CA ARG A 344 -29.51 18.65 -2.36
C ARG A 344 -28.93 18.53 -0.96
N SER A 345 -27.85 17.77 -0.81
CA SER A 345 -27.23 17.46 0.48
C SER A 345 -25.74 17.18 0.33
N ASP A 346 -25.03 17.17 1.47
CA ASP A 346 -23.61 16.80 1.53
C ASP A 346 -23.34 15.36 1.06
N ALA A 347 -24.36 14.49 0.98
CA ALA A 347 -24.23 13.13 0.46
C ALA A 347 -24.27 13.07 -1.08
N ASP A 348 -24.71 14.14 -1.73
CA ASP A 348 -24.78 14.23 -3.20
C ASP A 348 -23.48 14.80 -3.80
N ILE A 349 -22.70 15.51 -2.98
CA ILE A 349 -21.45 16.18 -3.35
C ILE A 349 -20.23 15.53 -2.69
N MET A 350 -19.12 15.55 -3.39
CA MET A 350 -17.81 15.19 -2.86
C MET A 350 -17.10 16.44 -2.34
N MET A 351 -16.53 16.37 -1.15
CA MET A 351 -15.70 17.44 -0.59
C MET A 351 -14.22 17.06 -0.65
N THR A 352 -13.41 17.92 -1.26
CA THR A 352 -11.95 17.80 -1.31
C THR A 352 -11.31 19.00 -0.63
N LEU A 353 -10.40 18.75 0.32
CA LEU A 353 -9.63 19.77 1.03
C LEU A 353 -8.32 20.07 0.32
N SER A 354 -7.86 21.31 0.42
CA SER A 354 -6.52 21.72 0.01
C SER A 354 -5.46 20.90 0.73
N ALA A 355 -4.49 20.38 -0.03
CA ALA A 355 -3.31 19.71 0.49
C ALA A 355 -2.21 20.69 0.97
N GLY A 356 -2.52 21.99 1.01
CA GLY A 356 -1.54 23.05 1.24
C GLY A 356 -1.04 23.67 -0.06
N HIS A 357 -0.78 24.97 -0.02
CA HIS A 357 -0.15 25.69 -1.12
C HIS A 357 1.33 25.34 -1.19
N ARG A 358 1.80 24.98 -2.39
CA ARG A 358 3.20 24.65 -2.65
C ARG A 358 3.60 25.01 -4.07
N GLN A 359 4.89 25.27 -4.27
CA GLN A 359 5.49 25.54 -5.57
C GLN A 359 6.46 24.43 -5.94
N SER A 360 6.43 23.95 -7.19
CA SER A 360 7.46 23.03 -7.69
C SER A 360 8.74 23.81 -8.00
N LEU A 361 9.87 23.31 -7.53
CA LEU A 361 11.18 23.96 -7.69
C LEU A 361 12.14 23.18 -8.58
N GLY A 362 11.95 21.87 -8.72
CA GLY A 362 12.85 21.02 -9.48
C GLY A 362 12.49 19.54 -9.32
N ARG A 363 13.28 18.67 -9.92
CA ARG A 363 13.02 17.23 -9.89
C ARG A 363 14.29 16.39 -9.97
N PHE A 364 14.39 15.39 -9.11
CA PHE A 364 15.39 14.33 -9.19
C PHE A 364 14.98 13.25 -10.21
N VAL A 365 15.69 13.20 -11.34
CA VAL A 365 15.55 12.20 -12.39
C VAL A 365 16.91 11.59 -12.79
N ASP A 366 16.87 10.37 -13.31
CA ASP A 366 18.03 9.69 -13.88
C ASP A 366 18.33 10.19 -15.32
N GLU A 367 19.35 9.61 -15.94
CA GLU A 367 19.74 9.90 -17.34
C GLU A 367 18.63 9.59 -18.36
N ASN A 368 17.68 8.72 -18.02
CA ASN A 368 16.53 8.35 -18.84
C ASN A 368 15.26 9.12 -18.45
N THR A 369 15.37 10.18 -17.65
CA THR A 369 14.26 11.01 -17.12
C THR A 369 13.30 10.27 -16.19
N GLN A 370 13.67 9.09 -15.72
CA GLN A 370 12.91 8.34 -14.72
C GLN A 370 13.15 8.95 -13.34
N SER A 371 12.11 8.96 -12.51
CA SER A 371 12.22 9.47 -11.14
C SER A 371 13.24 8.66 -10.34
N LEU A 372 14.18 9.34 -9.67
CA LEU A 372 15.12 8.70 -8.74
C LEU A 372 14.47 8.36 -7.40
N THR A 373 13.36 9.00 -7.08
CA THR A 373 12.56 8.69 -5.90
C THR A 373 11.40 7.84 -6.37
N ALA A 374 11.31 6.58 -5.96
CA ALA A 374 10.18 5.70 -6.27
C ALA A 374 9.50 5.16 -5.00
N SER A 375 9.96 5.60 -3.82
CA SER A 375 9.43 5.18 -2.52
C SER A 375 9.72 6.23 -1.45
N LEU A 376 8.69 6.93 -0.98
CA LEU A 376 8.69 7.74 0.25
C LEU A 376 8.53 6.82 1.45
N GLU A 377 7.76 5.74 1.25
CA GLU A 377 7.60 4.65 2.19
C GLU A 377 8.58 3.51 1.92
N MET A 378 9.86 3.74 2.18
CA MET A 378 10.68 2.65 2.70
C MET A 378 10.18 2.34 4.12
N LYS A 379 9.04 1.63 4.21
CA LYS A 379 8.43 1.14 5.45
C LYS A 379 9.38 0.12 6.07
N GLY A 380 10.29 0.69 6.87
CA GLY A 380 11.41 0.00 7.49
C GLY A 380 12.70 0.75 7.18
N ARG A 381 13.22 1.51 8.15
CA ARG A 381 14.62 1.97 8.36
C ARG A 381 15.45 2.49 7.17
N HIS A 382 14.96 2.56 5.94
CA HIS A 382 15.73 2.87 4.74
C HIS A 382 15.24 4.16 4.08
N ARG A 383 15.24 5.29 4.81
CA ARG A 383 15.04 6.59 4.15
C ARG A 383 16.37 7.01 3.52
N ALA A 384 16.43 7.00 2.19
CA ALA A 384 17.48 7.66 1.41
C ALA A 384 17.80 9.02 2.04
N PRO A 385 19.02 9.28 2.54
CA PRO A 385 19.37 10.59 3.09
C PRO A 385 19.09 11.73 2.09
N SER A 386 18.82 12.93 2.59
CA SER A 386 18.77 14.14 1.77
C SER A 386 19.38 15.27 2.58
N ALA A 387 20.23 16.04 1.94
CA ALA A 387 21.00 17.12 2.55
C ALA A 387 20.55 18.46 1.95
N LEU A 388 20.54 19.49 2.77
CA LEU A 388 20.35 20.89 2.38
C LEU A 388 21.59 21.66 2.82
N GLY A 389 22.27 22.37 1.91
CA GLY A 389 23.49 23.12 2.20
C GLY A 389 24.00 23.87 0.97
N ASP A 390 24.87 24.85 1.15
CA ASP A 390 25.50 25.63 0.08
C ASP A 390 26.75 24.90 -0.46
N PHE A 391 26.54 23.96 -1.38
CA PHE A 391 27.60 23.06 -1.84
C PHE A 391 28.49 23.70 -2.93
N ASN A 392 28.06 24.80 -3.53
CA ASN A 392 28.78 25.53 -4.57
C ASN A 392 29.28 26.93 -4.14
N GLY A 393 28.95 27.37 -2.92
CA GLY A 393 29.41 28.63 -2.33
C GLY A 393 28.70 29.86 -2.88
N ASP A 394 27.49 29.69 -3.42
CA ASP A 394 26.73 30.78 -4.04
C ASP A 394 25.78 31.50 -3.08
N GLY A 395 25.77 31.09 -1.81
CA GLY A 395 24.96 31.61 -0.72
C GLY A 395 23.53 31.08 -0.71
N ARG A 396 23.16 30.14 -1.60
CA ARG A 396 21.83 29.53 -1.66
C ARG A 396 21.92 28.04 -1.32
N PRO A 397 20.95 27.51 -0.56
CA PRO A 397 20.97 26.10 -0.21
C PRO A 397 20.61 25.23 -1.42
N ASP A 398 21.52 24.34 -1.77
CA ASP A 398 21.40 23.25 -2.72
C ASP A 398 20.82 21.99 -2.05
N ILE A 399 20.37 21.02 -2.86
CA ILE A 399 19.83 19.75 -2.36
C ILE A 399 20.70 18.58 -2.82
N GLY A 400 21.22 17.82 -1.86
CA GLY A 400 21.81 16.50 -2.08
C GLY A 400 20.81 15.37 -1.85
N TYR A 401 20.76 14.39 -2.75
CA TYR A 401 19.92 13.20 -2.68
C TYR A 401 20.74 11.92 -2.85
N PHE A 402 20.57 10.99 -1.91
CA PHE A 402 21.37 9.76 -1.82
C PHE A 402 20.53 8.56 -2.20
N SER A 403 20.85 7.92 -3.31
CA SER A 403 20.13 6.74 -3.80
C SER A 403 21.07 5.57 -4.05
N PRO A 404 20.54 4.34 -4.20
CA PRO A 404 21.34 3.20 -4.62
C PRO A 404 22.12 3.42 -5.94
N GLU A 405 21.61 4.29 -6.82
CA GLU A 405 22.18 4.61 -8.12
C GLU A 405 23.34 5.62 -8.04
N GLY A 406 23.52 6.27 -6.89
CA GLY A 406 24.56 7.25 -6.62
C GLY A 406 24.09 8.45 -5.82
N LEU A 407 24.97 9.44 -5.73
CA LEU A 407 24.72 10.73 -5.13
C LEU A 407 24.37 11.75 -6.22
N PHE A 408 23.25 12.43 -6.02
CA PHE A 408 22.66 13.37 -6.96
C PHE A 408 22.48 14.73 -6.29
N PHE A 409 22.71 15.80 -7.04
CA PHE A 409 22.58 17.16 -6.56
C PHE A 409 21.64 17.97 -7.45
N LEU A 410 20.94 18.90 -6.82
CA LEU A 410 20.18 19.97 -7.44
C LEU A 410 20.73 21.29 -6.90
N PHE A 411 21.34 22.07 -7.78
CA PHE A 411 21.89 23.39 -7.42
C PHE A 411 20.83 24.47 -7.57
N ALA A 412 20.75 25.37 -6.59
CA ALA A 412 19.77 26.45 -6.57
C ALA A 412 20.19 27.58 -7.52
N ASP A 413 19.25 28.07 -8.33
CA ASP A 413 19.46 29.24 -9.18
C ASP A 413 19.13 30.55 -8.42
N GLU A 414 19.44 31.69 -9.04
CA GLU A 414 19.10 33.02 -8.51
C GLU A 414 17.59 33.25 -8.35
N ASN A 415 16.76 32.37 -8.91
CA ASN A 415 15.31 32.36 -8.75
C ASN A 415 14.80 31.50 -7.61
N GLY A 416 15.67 30.75 -6.94
CA GLY A 416 15.30 29.75 -5.94
C GLY A 416 14.73 28.48 -6.56
N ALA A 417 14.68 28.36 -7.88
CA ALA A 417 14.41 27.09 -8.56
C ALA A 417 15.70 26.24 -8.55
N TYR A 418 15.57 24.97 -8.91
CA TYR A 418 16.71 24.07 -9.01
C TYR A 418 17.00 23.69 -10.46
N GLY A 419 18.29 23.70 -10.80
CA GLY A 419 18.80 23.33 -12.12
C GLY A 419 18.63 21.84 -12.44
N PRO A 420 19.23 21.37 -13.56
CA PRO A 420 19.23 19.94 -13.89
C PRO A 420 20.01 19.13 -12.84
N VAL A 421 19.63 17.86 -12.69
CA VAL A 421 20.30 16.94 -11.76
C VAL A 421 21.76 16.74 -12.16
N LYS A 422 22.67 16.94 -11.21
CA LYS A 422 24.09 16.56 -11.33
C LYS A 422 24.35 15.27 -10.58
N LYS A 423 24.82 14.24 -11.29
CA LYS A 423 25.24 12.97 -10.68
C LYS A 423 26.73 13.01 -10.38
N MET A 424 27.12 12.65 -9.17
CA MET A 424 28.53 12.52 -8.80
C MET A 424 29.13 11.24 -9.41
N ASP A 425 30.34 11.33 -9.98
CA ASP A 425 31.08 10.15 -10.44
C ASP A 425 31.61 9.35 -9.23
N THR A 426 30.88 8.33 -8.81
CA THR A 426 31.17 7.53 -7.60
C THR A 426 32.21 6.43 -7.82
N LYS A 427 32.96 6.47 -8.93
CA LYS A 427 33.80 5.37 -9.45
C LYS A 427 34.77 4.69 -8.49
N ASN A 428 35.04 5.18 -7.26
CA ASN A 428 35.88 4.46 -6.30
C ASN A 428 35.75 4.83 -4.80
N THR A 429 34.73 5.57 -4.35
CA THR A 429 34.79 6.20 -3.00
C THR A 429 33.59 5.96 -2.09
N PHE A 430 32.44 5.45 -2.58
CA PHE A 430 31.19 5.42 -1.79
C PHE A 430 30.53 4.04 -1.61
N TYR A 431 31.11 2.98 -2.19
CA TYR A 431 30.61 1.60 -2.08
C TYR A 431 31.29 0.92 -0.88
N HIS A 432 30.60 0.59 0.21
CA HIS A 432 29.73 -0.58 0.34
C HIS A 432 28.67 -0.42 1.47
N GLY A 433 28.55 0.76 2.07
CA GLY A 433 27.86 0.96 3.34
C GLY A 433 26.43 1.48 3.27
N LEU A 434 25.97 2.05 2.14
CA LEU A 434 24.59 2.59 2.04
C LEU A 434 23.49 1.52 2.02
N TYR A 435 23.87 0.23 1.94
CA TYR A 435 22.96 -0.89 2.23
C TYR A 435 22.72 -1.07 3.74
N ALA A 436 23.42 -0.33 4.61
CA ALA A 436 23.18 -0.34 6.03
C ALA A 436 21.94 0.50 6.35
N ASN A 437 21.06 -0.08 7.14
CA ASN A 437 19.72 0.41 7.46
C ASN A 437 19.72 1.73 8.29
N HIS A 438 20.84 2.44 8.43
CA HIS A 438 21.00 3.57 9.36
C HIS A 438 22.17 4.52 8.99
N VAL A 439 22.13 5.12 7.79
CA VAL A 439 23.08 6.19 7.44
C VAL A 439 22.61 7.50 8.04
N ARG A 440 23.44 8.11 8.89
CA ARG A 440 23.25 9.47 9.38
C ARG A 440 24.20 10.39 8.67
N HIS A 441 23.79 11.64 8.51
CA HIS A 441 24.61 12.67 7.90
C HIS A 441 24.45 14.01 8.61
N LEU A 442 25.47 14.84 8.48
CA LEU A 442 25.51 16.24 8.90
C LEU A 442 26.07 17.06 7.74
N VAL A 443 25.65 18.32 7.67
CA VAL A 443 26.03 19.28 6.63
C VAL A 443 26.60 20.53 7.28
N GLY A 444 27.64 21.09 6.70
CA GLY A 444 28.25 22.36 7.11
C GLY A 444 29.68 22.48 6.58
N ASP A 445 30.23 23.68 6.53
CA ASP A 445 31.63 23.95 6.17
C ASP A 445 32.62 23.38 7.21
N ILE A 446 32.96 22.10 7.07
CA ILE A 446 33.77 21.36 8.07
C ILE A 446 35.26 21.73 7.95
N ASN A 447 35.70 22.16 6.77
CA ASN A 447 37.12 22.46 6.51
C ASN A 447 37.45 23.97 6.52
N GLY A 448 36.45 24.85 6.58
CA GLY A 448 36.59 26.30 6.60
C GLY A 448 36.87 26.93 5.23
N ASP A 449 36.49 26.29 4.12
CA ASP A 449 36.72 26.78 2.76
C ASP A 449 35.55 27.61 2.19
N GLY A 450 34.47 27.75 2.95
CA GLY A 450 33.27 28.48 2.58
C GLY A 450 32.27 27.67 1.76
N LEU A 451 32.49 26.37 1.57
CA LEU A 451 31.55 25.44 0.94
C LEU A 451 31.01 24.48 2.01
N ASP A 452 29.72 24.16 1.96
CA ASP A 452 29.20 23.12 2.84
C ASP A 452 29.76 21.75 2.44
N ASP A 453 30.18 21.00 3.45
CA ASP A 453 30.64 19.62 3.33
C ASP A 453 29.54 18.65 3.82
N ILE A 454 29.65 17.37 3.47
CA ILE A 454 28.72 16.34 3.97
C ILE A 454 29.46 15.24 4.71
N MET A 455 29.14 15.08 5.99
CA MET A 455 29.71 14.06 6.87
C MET A 455 28.74 12.89 7.07
N PHE A 456 29.19 11.65 6.87
CA PHE A 456 28.42 10.41 7.07
C PHE A 456 29.01 9.53 8.16
N PHE A 457 28.12 8.86 8.87
CA PHE A 457 28.49 7.87 9.88
C PHE A 457 27.41 6.81 10.07
N LEU A 458 27.86 5.59 10.39
CA LEU A 458 27.03 4.38 10.51
C LEU A 458 26.95 3.86 11.94
N ASN A 459 28.08 3.66 12.64
CA ASN A 459 28.09 3.15 14.02
C ASN A 459 29.42 3.48 14.73
N SER A 460 29.44 3.37 16.06
CA SER A 460 30.54 3.51 17.04
C SER A 460 31.89 2.82 16.76
N ARG A 461 32.05 2.17 15.60
CA ARG A 461 33.30 1.49 15.20
C ARG A 461 33.76 1.80 13.79
N ASP A 462 32.93 2.46 12.99
CA ASP A 462 33.26 2.81 11.62
C ASP A 462 33.90 4.19 11.57
N ALA A 463 34.70 4.41 10.55
CA ALA A 463 35.26 5.72 10.31
C ALA A 463 34.18 6.70 9.84
N VAL A 464 34.41 7.96 10.14
CA VAL A 464 33.59 9.06 9.65
C VAL A 464 34.02 9.34 8.22
N GLN A 465 33.06 9.36 7.32
CA GLN A 465 33.29 9.64 5.91
C GLN A 465 32.86 11.07 5.62
N ILE A 466 33.64 11.82 4.87
CA ILE A 466 33.35 13.22 4.58
C ILE A 466 33.50 13.43 3.07
N LEU A 467 32.48 14.05 2.49
CA LEU A 467 32.52 14.60 1.15
C LEU A 467 32.80 16.09 1.29
N LEU A 468 34.02 16.46 0.93
CA LEU A 468 34.48 17.84 0.94
C LEU A 468 34.01 18.55 -0.32
N GLY A 469 33.22 19.61 -0.20
CA GLY A 469 32.77 20.44 -1.32
C GLY A 469 33.96 21.02 -2.08
N GLN A 470 33.83 21.20 -3.38
CA GLN A 470 34.86 21.82 -4.22
C GLN A 470 34.25 22.91 -5.09
N PRO A 471 35.01 23.98 -5.42
CA PRO A 471 34.52 25.05 -6.30
C PRO A 471 34.11 24.58 -7.71
N THR A 472 34.49 23.37 -8.12
CA THR A 472 34.05 22.75 -9.38
C THR A 472 32.68 22.05 -9.28
N GLU A 473 31.95 22.29 -8.18
CA GLU A 473 30.71 21.58 -7.82
C GLU A 473 30.91 20.05 -7.77
N ASP A 474 32.11 19.61 -7.41
CA ASP A 474 32.47 18.20 -7.18
C ASP A 474 32.79 18.00 -5.70
N PHE A 475 33.03 16.75 -5.29
CA PHE A 475 33.40 16.44 -3.92
C PHE A 475 34.66 15.58 -3.82
N VAL A 476 35.49 15.86 -2.82
CA VAL A 476 36.66 15.03 -2.46
C VAL A 476 36.32 14.17 -1.24
N PHE A 477 36.53 12.86 -1.37
CA PHE A 477 36.31 11.95 -0.27
C PHE A 477 37.46 11.96 0.74
N LYS A 478 37.12 12.03 2.03
CA LYS A 478 38.06 11.90 3.14
C LYS A 478 37.48 11.02 4.25
N GLU A 479 38.35 10.33 4.96
CA GLU A 479 37.98 9.43 6.07
C GLU A 479 38.70 9.85 7.36
N ILE A 480 37.96 9.96 8.46
CA ILE A 480 38.49 10.25 9.80
C ILE A 480 38.25 9.05 10.71
N LYS A 481 39.34 8.56 11.32
CA LYS A 481 39.34 7.40 12.23
C LYS A 481 39.51 7.85 13.69
N GLY A 482 39.06 7.03 14.63
CA GLY A 482 39.26 7.26 16.07
C GLY A 482 38.27 8.23 16.72
N VAL A 483 37.20 8.59 16.02
CA VAL A 483 36.10 9.40 16.56
C VAL A 483 35.17 8.51 17.39
N LYS A 484 34.78 8.97 18.59
CA LYS A 484 33.79 8.28 19.41
C LYS A 484 32.39 8.62 18.91
N LEU A 485 31.74 7.69 18.20
CA LEU A 485 30.37 7.89 17.72
C LEU A 485 29.33 7.31 18.69
N PRO A 486 28.16 7.95 18.82
CA PRO A 486 27.05 7.37 19.56
C PRO A 486 26.55 6.08 18.89
N ALA A 487 25.91 5.22 19.67
CA ALA A 487 25.21 4.07 19.13
C ALA A 487 24.03 4.53 18.26
N LEU A 488 23.64 3.73 17.27
CA LEU A 488 22.50 4.02 16.38
C LEU A 488 21.15 4.19 17.12
N SER A 489 21.04 3.72 18.36
CA SER A 489 19.87 3.88 19.22
C SER A 489 19.84 5.21 19.99
N GLN A 490 20.93 5.96 19.98
CA GLN A 490 21.08 7.28 20.62
C GLN A 490 20.90 8.37 19.58
N ALA A 491 20.59 9.59 20.01
CA ALA A 491 20.46 10.73 19.11
C ALA A 491 21.77 11.02 18.33
N ALA A 492 21.63 11.63 17.15
CA ALA A 492 22.77 11.94 16.28
C ALA A 492 23.57 13.12 16.83
N PRO A 493 24.90 13.17 16.64
CA PRO A 493 25.67 14.38 16.94
C PRO A 493 25.21 15.59 16.11
N VAL A 494 25.72 16.77 16.45
CA VAL A 494 25.47 18.03 15.73
C VAL A 494 26.77 18.70 15.32
N LEU A 495 26.70 19.52 14.26
CA LEU A 495 27.76 20.44 13.84
C LEU A 495 27.28 21.88 14.12
N THR A 496 28.03 22.63 14.92
CA THR A 496 27.74 24.03 15.22
C THR A 496 28.93 24.69 15.91
N ASP A 497 29.18 25.98 15.64
CA ASP A 497 30.29 26.73 16.23
C ASP A 497 29.98 27.12 17.69
N VAL A 498 30.31 26.26 18.66
CA VAL A 498 29.94 26.49 20.07
C VAL A 498 30.89 27.47 20.77
N ASN A 499 32.06 27.73 20.19
CA ASN A 499 33.11 28.58 20.76
C ASN A 499 33.20 29.97 20.08
N GLY A 500 32.53 30.16 18.94
CA GLY A 500 32.46 31.40 18.18
C GLY A 500 33.73 31.72 17.41
N ASP A 501 34.49 30.72 16.95
CA ASP A 501 35.72 30.86 16.16
C ASP A 501 35.48 30.88 14.65
N GLY A 502 34.23 30.69 14.22
CA GLY A 502 33.80 30.68 12.83
C GLY A 502 33.88 29.31 12.16
N HIS A 503 34.31 28.26 12.87
CA HIS A 503 34.36 26.90 12.36
C HIS A 503 33.34 26.00 13.08
N PRO A 504 32.54 25.19 12.36
CA PRO A 504 31.62 24.26 13.00
C PRO A 504 32.34 23.25 13.89
N ASP A 505 31.94 23.19 15.16
CA ASP A 505 32.40 22.18 16.11
C ASP A 505 31.47 20.95 16.06
N TRP A 506 32.05 19.76 16.18
CA TRP A 506 31.27 18.54 16.31
C TRP A 506 31.05 18.19 17.78
N VAL A 507 29.78 18.27 18.19
CA VAL A 507 29.34 17.86 19.54
C VAL A 507 28.61 16.52 19.52
N SER A 508 29.08 15.57 20.32
CA SER A 508 28.49 14.23 20.44
C SER A 508 28.15 13.84 21.88
N PHE A 509 27.02 13.16 22.05
CA PHE A 509 26.54 12.64 23.33
C PHE A 509 26.73 11.12 23.35
N VAL A 510 27.74 10.64 24.08
CA VAL A 510 28.11 9.22 24.09
C VAL A 510 28.01 8.67 25.50
N LYS A 511 27.08 7.74 25.70
CA LYS A 511 26.73 7.17 27.02
C LYS A 511 26.29 8.26 28.01
N ASN A 512 27.19 8.69 28.89
CA ASN A 512 26.94 9.69 29.93
C ASN A 512 27.92 10.88 29.81
N SER A 513 28.66 10.98 28.70
CA SER A 513 29.65 12.03 28.46
C SER A 513 29.28 12.83 27.22
N LEU A 514 29.65 14.11 27.24
CA LEU A 514 29.60 15.01 26.09
C LEU A 514 31.03 15.22 25.59
N TYR A 515 31.22 15.06 24.29
CA TYR A 515 32.50 15.27 23.61
C TYR A 515 32.36 16.40 22.60
N VAL A 516 33.28 17.35 22.64
CA VAL A 516 33.39 18.43 21.64
C VAL A 516 34.68 18.23 20.85
N HIS A 517 34.56 18.13 19.54
CA HIS A 517 35.68 18.17 18.61
C HIS A 517 35.66 19.55 17.96
N TYR A 518 36.60 20.41 18.35
CA TYR A 518 36.64 21.75 17.79
C TYR A 518 37.04 21.74 16.32
N GLY A 519 36.39 22.59 15.52
CA GLY A 519 36.79 22.85 14.15
C GLY A 519 38.22 23.43 14.09
N ASP A 520 38.95 23.14 13.01
CA ASP A 520 40.23 23.77 12.70
C ASP A 520 40.37 23.85 11.18
N ALA A 521 40.58 25.06 10.65
CA ALA A 521 40.77 25.37 9.24
C ALA A 521 41.81 24.48 8.52
N GLY A 522 42.71 23.81 9.25
CA GLY A 522 43.70 22.88 8.67
C GLY A 522 43.45 21.38 8.93
N LYS A 523 42.60 21.02 9.90
CA LYS A 523 42.48 19.63 10.41
C LYS A 523 41.07 19.06 10.37
N MET A 524 40.07 19.83 9.96
CA MET A 524 38.65 19.49 9.94
C MET A 524 38.07 19.26 11.35
N LEU A 525 38.66 18.35 12.12
CA LEU A 525 38.28 18.06 13.50
C LEU A 525 39.53 17.97 14.38
N GLY A 526 39.56 18.78 15.43
CA GLY A 526 40.54 18.72 16.50
C GLY A 526 40.44 17.45 17.35
N MET A 527 41.40 17.30 18.27
CA MET A 527 41.34 16.27 19.31
C MET A 527 40.12 16.51 20.21
N PRO A 528 39.32 15.48 20.56
CA PRO A 528 38.13 15.67 21.37
C PRO A 528 38.49 16.17 22.78
N GLU A 529 37.79 17.22 23.21
CA GLU A 529 37.67 17.58 24.62
C GLU A 529 36.46 16.85 25.23
N GLU A 530 36.68 16.09 26.32
CA GLU A 530 35.59 15.56 27.13
C GLU A 530 35.15 16.65 28.11
N VAL A 531 33.94 17.17 27.92
CA VAL A 531 33.41 18.26 28.74
C VAL A 531 32.80 17.67 30.00
N SER A 532 33.46 17.89 31.15
CA SER A 532 32.96 17.47 32.45
C SER A 532 31.93 18.47 32.97
N HIS A 533 30.66 18.08 33.05
CA HIS A 533 29.60 18.89 33.65
C HIS A 533 29.25 18.43 35.08
N PRO A 534 28.92 19.38 35.99
CA PRO A 534 28.46 19.06 37.34
C PRO A 534 27.06 18.43 37.37
N ASP A 535 26.20 18.76 36.39
CA ASP A 535 24.93 18.08 36.16
C ASP A 535 25.16 17.00 35.10
N ALA A 536 25.30 15.75 35.55
CA ALA A 536 25.55 14.63 34.64
C ALA A 536 24.51 14.62 33.51
N PRO A 537 24.92 14.49 32.23
CA PRO A 537 24.00 14.32 31.12
C PRO A 537 22.99 13.23 31.45
N LEU A 538 21.73 13.42 31.02
CA LEU A 538 20.78 12.31 30.96
C LEU A 538 21.44 11.15 30.19
N HIS A 539 21.07 9.92 30.55
CA HIS A 539 21.61 8.76 29.86
C HIS A 539 21.28 8.92 28.37
N SER A 540 22.28 8.99 27.49
CA SER A 540 22.12 9.38 26.07
C SER A 540 21.02 8.63 25.29
N ALA A 541 20.63 7.43 25.74
CA ALA A 541 19.48 6.72 25.20
C ALA A 541 18.12 7.42 25.43
N GLN A 542 18.07 8.43 26.30
CA GLN A 542 16.90 9.27 26.57
C GLN A 542 16.75 10.39 25.55
N TYR A 543 17.83 10.79 24.87
CA TYR A 543 17.73 11.76 23.77
C TYR A 543 17.19 11.07 22.51
N LEU A 544 16.16 11.69 21.95
CA LEU A 544 15.51 11.30 20.70
C LEU A 544 16.18 11.99 19.51
N HIS A 545 16.47 13.29 19.65
CA HIS A 545 17.10 14.11 18.60
C HIS A 545 17.87 15.29 19.20
N HIS A 546 18.81 15.82 18.42
CA HIS A 546 19.55 17.05 18.72
C HIS A 546 19.43 17.97 17.51
N LEU A 547 19.18 19.24 17.76
CA LEU A 547 19.18 20.33 16.78
C LEU A 547 20.26 21.32 17.17
N ALA A 548 20.79 22.05 16.18
CA ALA A 548 21.74 23.12 16.39
C ALA A 548 21.26 24.42 15.73
N GLY A 549 21.61 25.55 16.33
CA GLY A 549 21.27 26.89 15.86
C GLY A 549 21.52 27.92 16.97
N ASP A 550 21.69 29.18 16.62
CA ASP A 550 21.85 30.28 17.58
C ASP A 550 20.47 30.68 18.13
N ILE A 551 20.04 30.15 19.28
CA ILE A 551 18.68 30.34 19.82
C ILE A 551 18.56 31.67 20.57
N ASN A 552 19.67 32.19 21.11
CA ASN A 552 19.69 33.42 21.89
C ASN A 552 20.10 34.66 21.08
N GLY A 553 20.71 34.48 19.91
CA GLY A 553 21.18 35.54 19.01
C GLY A 553 22.55 36.10 19.42
N ASP A 554 23.39 35.32 20.12
CA ASP A 554 24.71 35.78 20.60
C ASP A 554 25.87 35.49 19.63
N GLY A 555 25.56 34.86 18.49
CA GLY A 555 26.51 34.47 17.46
C GLY A 555 27.28 33.18 17.77
N LEU A 556 26.92 32.46 18.83
CA LEU A 556 27.42 31.12 19.15
C LEU A 556 26.35 30.08 18.80
N GLY A 557 26.80 28.90 18.42
CA GLY A 557 25.94 27.74 18.19
C GLY A 557 25.38 27.19 19.49
N ASP A 558 24.05 27.11 19.60
CA ASP A 558 23.36 26.43 20.69
C ASP A 558 22.90 25.03 20.27
N ILE A 559 22.61 24.18 21.26
CA ILE A 559 22.12 22.82 21.06
C ILE A 559 20.80 22.63 21.79
N LEU A 560 19.76 22.30 21.03
CA LEU A 560 18.46 21.89 21.55
C LEU A 560 18.35 20.36 21.50
N SER A 561 18.27 19.74 22.67
CA SER A 561 18.11 18.29 22.79
C SER A 561 16.67 17.92 23.13
N VAL A 562 16.09 17.02 22.35
CA VAL A 562 14.72 16.54 22.54
C VAL A 562 14.78 15.16 23.14
N THR A 563 14.14 14.95 24.28
CA THR A 563 14.11 13.66 24.96
C THR A 563 12.92 12.81 24.51
N ARG A 564 12.98 11.50 24.77
CA ARG A 564 11.90 10.55 24.44
C ARG A 564 10.58 10.83 25.18
N ASP A 565 10.65 11.49 26.33
CA ASP A 565 9.49 11.97 27.10
C ASP A 565 9.04 13.39 26.70
N GLY A 566 9.62 13.96 25.64
CA GLY A 566 9.20 15.25 25.08
C GLY A 566 9.70 16.47 25.85
N GLN A 567 10.74 16.33 26.66
CA GLN A 567 11.44 17.47 27.27
C GLN A 567 12.39 18.10 26.25
N LEU A 568 12.53 19.41 26.36
CA LEU A 568 13.48 20.22 25.60
C LEU A 568 14.59 20.65 26.55
N GLU A 569 15.83 20.28 26.23
CA GLU A 569 17.02 20.71 26.95
C GLU A 569 17.91 21.57 26.06
N THR A 570 17.95 22.87 26.34
CA THR A 570 18.85 23.80 25.66
C THR A 570 20.21 23.86 26.35
N ARG A 571 21.28 23.82 25.55
CA ARG A 571 22.66 24.09 25.96
C ARG A 571 23.19 25.22 25.09
N LEU A 572 23.55 26.33 25.72
CA LEU A 572 24.03 27.51 25.01
C LEU A 572 25.52 27.42 24.73
N GLY A 573 25.97 27.90 23.57
CA GLY A 573 27.38 28.10 23.26
C GLY A 573 28.06 29.00 24.30
N SER A 574 29.36 28.84 24.47
CA SER A 574 30.10 29.58 25.50
C SER A 574 31.58 29.68 25.17
N ARG A 575 32.11 30.91 25.29
CA ARG A 575 33.55 31.21 25.23
C ARG A 575 34.28 30.94 26.54
N THR A 576 33.62 30.37 27.54
CA THR A 576 34.22 30.10 28.85
C THR A 576 35.19 28.91 28.74
N PRO A 577 36.49 29.08 29.04
CA PRO A 577 37.46 28.00 28.93
C PRO A 577 37.06 26.77 29.76
N GLY A 578 37.06 25.59 29.13
CA GLY A 578 36.65 24.32 29.75
C GLY A 578 35.14 24.16 29.99
N GLN A 579 34.33 25.13 29.54
CA GLN A 579 32.86 25.10 29.59
C GLN A 579 32.28 25.64 28.28
N PRO A 580 32.47 24.91 27.16
CA PRO A 580 32.02 25.35 25.83
C PRO A 580 30.50 25.36 25.69
N LEU A 581 29.78 24.73 26.62
CA LEU A 581 28.32 24.68 26.63
C LEU A 581 27.77 24.99 28.03
N ARG A 582 26.70 25.78 28.10
CA ARG A 582 25.98 26.09 29.33
C ARG A 582 24.55 25.56 29.28
N ARG A 583 24.23 24.59 30.12
CA ARG A 583 22.89 23.99 30.20
C ARG A 583 21.88 24.96 30.84
N LEU A 584 20.67 25.03 30.28
CA LEU A 584 19.52 25.76 30.85
C LEU A 584 18.55 24.81 31.58
N ALA A 585 17.50 25.39 32.19
CA ALA A 585 16.39 24.62 32.73
C ALA A 585 15.56 23.97 31.59
N ASN A 586 14.97 22.81 31.87
CA ASN A 586 14.19 22.08 30.87
C ASN A 586 12.89 22.81 30.56
N GLN A 587 12.50 22.81 29.28
CA GLN A 587 11.20 23.29 28.82
C GLN A 587 10.35 22.13 28.33
N THR A 588 9.03 22.34 28.27
CA THR A 588 8.10 21.41 27.64
C THR A 588 7.21 22.15 26.66
N GLN A 589 6.84 21.49 25.57
CA GLN A 589 5.91 22.00 24.59
C GLN A 589 4.95 20.91 24.15
N ALA A 590 3.65 21.22 24.11
CA ALA A 590 2.63 20.26 23.71
C ALA A 590 2.85 19.71 22.29
N ALA A 591 3.40 20.52 21.38
CA ALA A 591 3.66 20.11 20.00
C ALA A 591 4.74 19.01 19.87
N VAL A 592 5.65 18.93 20.84
CA VAL A 592 6.72 17.91 20.90
C VAL A 592 6.26 16.68 21.69
N GLN A 593 5.18 16.81 22.46
CA GLN A 593 4.56 15.70 23.17
C GLN A 593 3.70 14.89 22.18
N GLY A 594 3.96 13.59 22.08
CA GLY A 594 3.12 12.70 21.28
C GLY A 594 3.70 12.22 19.95
N PHE A 595 5.00 12.41 19.70
CA PHE A 595 5.75 11.76 18.60
C PHE A 595 5.84 10.22 18.73
N GLY A 596 4.78 9.53 19.15
CA GLY A 596 4.75 8.08 19.38
C GLY A 596 5.25 7.24 18.20
N GLY A 597 5.58 5.97 18.46
CA GLY A 597 5.96 5.01 17.42
C GLY A 597 7.26 5.35 16.67
N VAL A 598 7.13 5.94 15.47
CA VAL A 598 8.24 6.19 14.52
C VAL A 598 8.46 7.70 14.35
N PHE A 599 9.21 8.29 15.28
CA PHE A 599 9.63 9.69 15.19
C PHE A 599 10.49 9.95 13.94
N ASN A 600 10.19 11.02 13.20
CA ASN A 600 10.99 11.49 12.08
C ASN A 600 11.74 12.78 12.46
N PRO A 601 13.09 12.75 12.58
CA PRO A 601 13.88 13.92 12.98
C PRO A 601 13.62 15.19 12.17
N SER A 602 13.34 15.06 10.87
CA SER A 602 13.08 16.20 9.98
C SER A 602 11.80 16.98 10.30
N GLN A 603 10.95 16.48 11.21
CA GLN A 603 9.76 17.19 11.71
C GLN A 603 10.11 18.33 12.66
N LEU A 604 11.32 18.32 13.21
CA LEU A 604 11.84 19.38 14.06
C LEU A 604 12.90 20.13 13.27
N GLN A 605 12.81 21.45 13.27
CA GLN A 605 13.75 22.33 12.58
C GLN A 605 14.03 23.55 13.47
N LEU A 606 15.26 24.06 13.42
CA LEU A 606 15.63 25.36 13.96
C LEU A 606 15.90 26.29 12.78
N HIS A 607 15.25 27.45 12.75
CA HIS A 607 15.45 28.47 11.74
C HIS A 607 14.94 29.82 12.25
N ASP A 608 15.54 30.93 11.84
CA ASP A 608 15.00 32.26 12.14
C ASP A 608 13.74 32.51 11.29
N MET A 609 12.57 32.45 11.93
CA MET A 609 11.28 32.56 11.26
C MET A 609 10.74 33.98 11.25
N ASN A 610 11.27 34.86 12.12
CA ASN A 610 10.78 36.23 12.30
C ASN A 610 11.81 37.32 11.91
N GLY A 611 13.03 36.93 11.54
CA GLY A 611 14.10 37.82 11.12
C GLY A 611 14.79 38.55 12.27
N ASP A 612 14.69 38.06 13.51
CA ASP A 612 15.29 38.71 14.68
C ASP A 612 16.72 38.24 14.98
N GLY A 613 17.26 37.35 14.15
CA GLY A 613 18.60 36.78 14.28
C GLY A 613 18.69 35.62 15.27
N ARG A 614 17.56 35.13 15.81
CA ARG A 614 17.50 33.96 16.67
C ARG A 614 16.85 32.79 15.96
N SER A 615 17.30 31.60 16.30
CA SER A 615 16.73 30.34 15.82
C SER A 615 15.43 30.04 16.56
N ASP A 616 14.35 29.89 15.79
CA ASP A 616 13.04 29.50 16.28
C ASP A 616 12.80 28.00 16.05
N LEU A 617 12.09 27.37 16.98
CA LEU A 617 11.69 25.97 16.85
C LEU A 617 10.43 25.85 16.00
N VAL A 618 10.53 25.12 14.89
CA VAL A 618 9.40 24.70 14.07
C VAL A 618 9.15 23.21 14.29
N VAL A 619 7.90 22.88 14.58
CA VAL A 619 7.43 21.50 14.79
C VAL A 619 6.37 21.17 13.74
N ILE A 620 6.63 20.18 12.89
CA ILE A 620 5.76 19.77 11.77
C ILE A 620 5.12 18.43 12.09
N GLN A 621 3.80 18.42 12.18
CA GLN A 621 3.00 17.23 12.50
C GLN A 621 2.81 16.32 11.29
N ASP A 622 2.36 15.09 11.54
CA ASP A 622 2.20 14.08 10.49
C ASP A 622 1.21 14.48 9.39
N ASP A 623 0.22 15.33 9.72
CA ASP A 623 -0.76 15.86 8.76
C ASP A 623 -0.28 17.09 7.99
N GLY A 624 0.95 17.55 8.22
CA GLY A 624 1.54 18.75 7.64
C GLY A 624 1.18 20.05 8.36
N SER A 625 0.36 20.03 9.42
CA SER A 625 0.19 21.18 10.29
C SER A 625 1.47 21.46 11.08
N TYR A 626 1.65 22.69 11.57
CA TYR A 626 2.87 23.07 12.27
C TYR A 626 2.61 24.00 13.45
N THR A 627 3.58 24.07 14.35
CA THR A 627 3.68 25.08 15.40
C THR A 627 5.06 25.72 15.41
N MET A 628 5.13 26.98 15.83
CA MET A 628 6.38 27.74 15.96
C MET A 628 6.55 28.25 17.39
N SER A 629 7.77 28.16 17.90
CA SER A 629 8.17 28.73 19.18
C SER A 629 9.40 29.61 19.00
N TYR A 630 9.23 30.90 19.25
CA TYR A 630 10.29 31.88 18.98
C TYR A 630 11.43 31.81 20.00
N GLY A 631 12.67 31.84 19.53
CA GLY A 631 13.86 31.98 20.35
C GLY A 631 13.82 33.26 21.18
N GLN A 632 14.44 33.25 22.36
CA GLN A 632 14.49 34.38 23.28
C GLN A 632 15.94 34.70 23.65
N ALA A 633 16.23 35.94 24.03
CA ALA A 633 17.57 36.41 24.41
C ALA A 633 18.23 35.57 25.52
N GLU A 634 17.43 34.94 26.38
CA GLU A 634 17.92 34.11 27.47
C GLU A 634 18.21 32.66 27.03
N GLY A 635 17.97 32.32 25.76
CA GLY A 635 18.15 31.00 25.16
C GLY A 635 16.97 30.04 25.36
N THR A 636 15.85 30.53 25.87
CA THR A 636 14.60 29.76 26.00
C THR A 636 13.75 29.90 24.74
N LEU A 637 12.82 28.95 24.57
CA LEU A 637 11.79 29.01 23.53
C LEU A 637 10.49 29.59 24.11
N GLY A 638 9.86 30.52 23.38
CA GLY A 638 8.56 31.09 23.72
C GLY A 638 7.41 30.09 23.62
N GLU A 639 6.20 30.54 23.99
CA GLU A 639 4.99 29.72 23.84
C GLU A 639 4.77 29.31 22.38
N ALA A 640 4.36 28.06 22.18
CA ALA A 640 4.09 27.54 20.84
C ALA A 640 2.83 28.17 20.25
N SER A 641 2.96 28.72 19.04
CA SER A 641 1.86 29.26 18.24
C SER A 641 1.55 28.33 17.07
N ASP A 642 0.26 28.06 16.84
CA ASP A 642 -0.23 27.28 15.69
C ASP A 642 -0.73 28.17 14.53
N ASP A 643 -0.56 29.48 14.67
CA ASP A 643 -0.97 30.51 13.71
C ASP A 643 -2.44 30.44 13.25
N LYS A 644 -3.32 29.85 14.07
CA LYS A 644 -4.77 29.80 13.79
C LYS A 644 -5.52 31.04 14.21
N SER A 645 -4.89 31.93 14.97
CA SER A 645 -5.49 33.20 15.35
C SER A 645 -4.47 34.26 15.70
N ARG A 646 -4.79 35.51 15.40
CA ARG A 646 -3.96 36.67 15.73
C ARG A 646 -4.81 37.77 16.35
N GLU A 647 -4.23 38.55 17.25
CA GLU A 647 -4.87 39.79 17.70
C GLU A 647 -4.64 40.88 16.67
N GLU A 648 -5.73 41.50 16.21
CA GLU A 648 -5.69 42.64 15.32
C GLU A 648 -6.68 43.69 15.80
N GLN A 649 -6.19 44.93 16.00
CA GLN A 649 -7.03 46.05 16.43
C GLN A 649 -7.87 45.73 17.68
N GLY A 650 -7.32 44.92 18.61
CA GLY A 650 -8.00 44.49 19.83
C GLY A 650 -9.02 43.37 19.68
N ALA A 651 -9.12 42.76 18.48
CA ALA A 651 -9.98 41.60 18.23
C ALA A 651 -9.17 40.36 17.85
N LYS A 652 -9.59 39.20 18.37
CA LYS A 652 -9.04 37.91 17.94
C LYS A 652 -9.60 37.54 16.56
N VAL A 653 -8.74 37.51 15.56
CA VAL A 653 -9.08 37.19 14.16
C VAL A 653 -8.65 35.76 13.87
N ALA A 654 -9.53 34.97 13.24
CA ALA A 654 -9.26 33.60 12.84
C ALA A 654 -8.44 33.52 11.54
N TYR A 655 -7.44 32.65 11.55
CA TYR A 655 -6.50 32.39 10.47
C TYR A 655 -6.43 30.89 10.17
N ARG A 656 -6.05 30.59 8.93
CA ARG A 656 -5.78 29.24 8.46
C ARG A 656 -4.31 29.19 8.04
N PRO A 657 -3.44 28.51 8.80
CA PRO A 657 -2.06 28.26 8.37
C PRO A 657 -2.04 27.33 7.16
N ASN A 658 -1.01 27.46 6.34
CA ASN A 658 -0.73 26.53 5.26
C ASN A 658 -0.47 25.12 5.82
N LEU A 659 -0.82 24.10 5.05
CA LEU A 659 -0.36 22.74 5.32
C LEU A 659 0.96 22.55 4.57
N LEU A 660 1.94 21.98 5.25
CA LEU A 660 3.28 21.77 4.71
C LEU A 660 3.44 20.34 4.18
N ALA A 661 4.57 19.70 4.47
CA ALA A 661 4.85 18.33 4.06
C ALA A 661 4.12 17.32 4.98
N LYS A 662 3.08 16.68 4.43
CA LYS A 662 2.38 15.57 5.10
C LYS A 662 3.22 14.30 5.11
N GLN A 663 3.27 13.63 6.26
CA GLN A 663 3.98 12.37 6.44
C GLN A 663 3.40 11.30 5.49
N ASN A 664 4.30 10.55 4.84
CA ASN A 664 4.03 9.52 3.82
C ASN A 664 3.69 10.04 2.41
N GLU A 665 3.38 11.33 2.24
CA GLU A 665 3.23 11.94 0.91
C GLU A 665 4.46 12.72 0.48
N GLN A 666 5.24 13.20 1.46
CA GLN A 666 6.41 14.03 1.22
C GLN A 666 7.45 13.79 2.31
N LYS A 667 8.73 13.87 1.93
CA LYS A 667 9.87 13.88 2.83
C LYS A 667 10.31 15.32 3.04
N ILE A 668 10.45 15.75 4.30
CA ILE A 668 11.01 17.06 4.64
C ILE A 668 12.52 17.03 4.39
N VAL A 669 13.02 18.03 3.67
CA VAL A 669 14.45 18.23 3.39
C VAL A 669 15.04 19.26 4.36
N GLY A 670 14.38 20.40 4.54
CA GLY A 670 14.80 21.45 5.47
C GLY A 670 14.01 22.74 5.25
N ILE A 671 14.37 23.80 5.99
CA ILE A 671 13.80 25.14 5.82
C ILE A 671 14.84 26.03 5.13
N ARG A 672 14.39 26.93 4.25
CA ARG A 672 15.23 27.98 3.68
C ARG A 672 14.51 29.32 3.61
N GLN A 673 15.30 30.38 3.48
CA GLN A 673 14.80 31.69 3.10
C GLN A 673 14.45 31.71 1.60
N GLY A 674 13.16 31.78 1.29
CA GLY A 674 12.69 32.03 -0.08
C GLY A 674 12.79 33.50 -0.45
N ARG A 675 12.37 33.85 -1.68
CA ARG A 675 12.42 35.23 -2.20
C ARG A 675 11.61 36.24 -1.39
N VAL A 676 10.51 35.80 -0.80
CA VAL A 676 9.55 36.67 -0.10
C VAL A 676 9.28 36.20 1.32
N HIS A 677 9.24 34.88 1.54
CA HIS A 677 8.93 34.28 2.83
C HIS A 677 9.87 33.10 3.08
N VAL A 678 10.00 32.73 4.36
CA VAL A 678 10.58 31.44 4.75
C VAL A 678 9.70 30.31 4.23
N GLU A 679 10.33 29.25 3.74
CA GLU A 679 9.64 28.11 3.13
C GLU A 679 10.27 26.77 3.55
N LEU A 680 9.42 25.77 3.72
CA LEU A 680 9.83 24.39 3.92
C LEU A 680 10.09 23.75 2.56
N ILE A 681 11.20 23.05 2.43
CA ILE A 681 11.55 22.25 1.25
C ILE A 681 11.20 20.78 1.51
N SER A 682 10.49 20.18 0.56
CA SER A 682 10.14 18.77 0.61
C SER A 682 10.39 18.06 -0.72
N LEU A 683 10.47 16.73 -0.67
CA LEU A 683 10.63 15.84 -1.81
C LEU A 683 9.50 14.81 -1.82
N ASN A 684 8.84 14.59 -2.97
CA ASN A 684 7.80 13.57 -3.11
C ASN A 684 8.31 12.26 -3.76
N GLU A 685 7.40 11.30 -3.90
CA GLU A 685 7.65 9.97 -4.46
C GLU A 685 7.89 9.97 -5.97
N GLN A 686 7.75 11.12 -6.62
CA GLN A 686 8.00 11.34 -8.03
C GLN A 686 9.31 12.11 -8.25
N GLY A 687 10.08 12.31 -7.18
CA GLY A 687 11.35 13.05 -7.20
C GLY A 687 11.16 14.56 -7.28
N GLU A 688 9.94 15.08 -7.17
CA GLU A 688 9.63 16.50 -7.28
C GLU A 688 9.95 17.21 -5.97
N VAL A 689 10.70 18.30 -6.10
CA VAL A 689 11.03 19.21 -5.00
C VAL A 689 9.97 20.29 -4.91
N HIS A 690 9.44 20.50 -3.71
CA HIS A 690 8.41 21.49 -3.43
C HIS A 690 8.85 22.48 -2.34
N ALA A 691 8.51 23.75 -2.53
CA ALA A 691 8.52 24.77 -1.49
C ALA A 691 7.12 24.96 -0.91
N HIS A 692 7.02 25.02 0.41
CA HIS A 692 5.79 25.27 1.16
C HIS A 692 6.00 26.53 2.01
N PRO A 693 5.36 27.66 1.66
CA PRO A 693 5.52 28.88 2.43
C PRO A 693 4.84 28.77 3.80
N PHE A 694 5.47 29.34 4.82
CA PHE A 694 4.89 29.51 6.17
C PHE A 694 3.91 30.68 6.21
N GLU A 695 2.87 30.62 5.37
CA GLU A 695 1.84 31.65 5.28
C GLU A 695 0.54 31.19 5.97
N SER A 696 -0.17 32.13 6.59
CA SER A 696 -1.55 31.94 6.99
C SER A 696 -2.46 32.99 6.38
N ARG A 697 -3.71 32.61 6.15
CA ARG A 697 -4.72 33.47 5.53
C ARG A 697 -5.90 33.63 6.47
N ARG A 698 -6.49 34.82 6.52
CA ARG A 698 -7.73 35.05 7.28
C ARG A 698 -8.81 34.12 6.76
N GLU A 699 -9.55 33.47 7.66
CA GLU A 699 -10.59 32.52 7.24
C GLU A 699 -11.61 33.15 6.29
N ARG A 700 -11.96 34.43 6.51
CA ARG A 700 -12.91 35.19 5.67
C ARG A 700 -12.46 35.41 4.23
N ASP A 701 -11.16 35.29 3.95
CA ASP A 701 -10.58 35.50 2.63
C ASP A 701 -10.41 34.18 1.86
N LEU A 702 -10.64 33.03 2.51
CA LEU A 702 -10.66 31.72 1.87
C LEU A 702 -11.94 31.51 1.06
N ILE A 703 -11.82 30.68 0.03
CA ILE A 703 -12.88 30.33 -0.91
C ILE A 703 -13.30 28.88 -0.66
N ALA A 704 -14.61 28.68 -0.49
CA ALA A 704 -15.28 27.41 -0.72
C ALA A 704 -15.80 27.41 -2.16
N TYR A 705 -15.29 26.50 -2.99
CA TYR A 705 -15.66 26.37 -4.40
C TYR A 705 -16.66 25.24 -4.56
N TYR A 706 -17.78 25.50 -5.24
CA TYR A 706 -18.84 24.55 -5.50
C TYR A 706 -18.91 24.34 -7.00
N LYS A 707 -18.61 23.12 -7.48
CA LYS A 707 -18.68 22.71 -8.88
C LYS A 707 -19.89 21.80 -9.06
N LEU A 708 -21.01 22.40 -9.39
CA LEU A 708 -22.30 21.73 -9.50
C LEU A 708 -22.53 21.21 -10.92
N GLY A 709 -23.40 20.21 -11.04
CA GLY A 709 -23.73 19.55 -12.30
C GLY A 709 -24.78 20.32 -13.10
N ASP A 710 -25.35 19.64 -14.09
CA ASP A 710 -26.49 20.15 -14.88
C ASP A 710 -27.86 19.78 -14.26
N GLY A 711 -27.89 19.41 -12.97
CA GLY A 711 -29.09 18.96 -12.25
C GLY A 711 -29.91 20.11 -11.65
N GLU A 712 -31.02 19.78 -10.98
CA GLU A 712 -31.71 20.72 -10.10
C GLU A 712 -31.04 20.72 -8.72
N ASP A 713 -30.10 21.64 -8.51
CA ASP A 713 -29.25 21.65 -7.31
C ASP A 713 -29.72 22.66 -6.26
N GLU A 714 -29.63 22.28 -4.98
CA GLU A 714 -29.95 23.11 -3.82
C GLU A 714 -28.81 23.05 -2.80
N MET A 715 -28.11 24.18 -2.60
CA MET A 715 -26.87 24.23 -1.82
C MET A 715 -26.85 25.37 -0.80
N THR A 716 -26.22 25.12 0.36
CA THR A 716 -25.95 26.17 1.36
C THR A 716 -24.46 26.49 1.40
N GLY A 717 -24.11 27.76 1.17
CA GLY A 717 -22.72 28.24 1.24
C GLY A 717 -22.19 28.29 2.68
N GLN A 718 -20.86 28.25 2.83
CA GLN A 718 -20.21 28.42 4.13
C GLN A 718 -20.31 29.87 4.65
N PRO A 719 -20.75 30.09 5.90
CA PRO A 719 -21.06 31.42 6.41
C PRO A 719 -19.82 32.30 6.69
N SER A 720 -18.68 31.71 7.04
CA SER A 720 -17.47 32.43 7.44
C SER A 720 -16.50 32.71 6.29
N ARG A 721 -16.88 32.43 5.03
CA ARG A 721 -15.95 32.35 3.89
C ARG A 721 -16.56 32.94 2.61
N ARG A 722 -15.72 33.15 1.59
CA ARG A 722 -16.20 33.46 0.24
C ARG A 722 -16.69 32.18 -0.41
N ASN A 723 -17.81 32.24 -1.11
CA ASN A 723 -18.37 31.09 -1.80
C ASN A 723 -18.38 31.35 -3.30
N TYR A 724 -17.82 30.41 -4.06
CA TYR A 724 -17.79 30.44 -5.52
C TYR A 724 -18.62 29.28 -6.05
N PHE A 725 -19.60 29.55 -6.89
CA PHE A 725 -20.50 28.54 -7.46
C PHE A 725 -20.29 28.48 -8.97
N ASP A 726 -19.65 27.41 -9.42
CA ASP A 726 -19.53 27.02 -10.82
C ASP A 726 -20.67 26.05 -11.12
N VAL A 727 -21.71 26.57 -11.77
CA VAL A 727 -22.99 25.87 -11.95
C VAL A 727 -23.15 25.43 -13.40
N GLY A 728 -23.68 24.22 -13.58
CA GLY A 728 -24.06 23.70 -14.89
C GLY A 728 -25.42 24.23 -15.35
N GLY A 729 -26.07 23.47 -16.23
CA GLY A 729 -27.48 23.64 -16.57
C GLY A 729 -28.43 23.30 -15.41
N GLY A 730 -29.73 23.44 -15.63
CA GLY A 730 -30.75 23.15 -14.61
C GLY A 730 -31.06 24.33 -13.67
N ASP A 731 -32.08 24.15 -12.82
CA ASP A 731 -32.50 25.17 -11.84
C ASP A 731 -31.66 25.08 -10.58
N GLN A 732 -31.00 26.19 -10.21
CA GLN A 732 -29.99 26.23 -9.15
C GLN A 732 -30.46 27.11 -7.98
N LYS A 733 -30.56 26.54 -6.78
CA LYS A 733 -30.94 27.24 -5.55
C LYS A 733 -29.75 27.31 -4.59
N VAL A 734 -29.41 28.53 -4.14
CA VAL A 734 -28.29 28.74 -3.22
C VAL A 734 -28.74 29.53 -2.00
N HIS A 735 -28.50 28.98 -0.80
CA HIS A 735 -28.85 29.54 0.49
C HIS A 735 -27.60 30.03 1.27
N GLY A 736 -27.76 31.01 2.16
CA GLY A 736 -26.72 31.45 3.09
C GLY A 736 -26.81 32.92 3.54
N ARG A 737 -26.24 33.23 4.72
CA ARG A 737 -26.25 34.58 5.33
C ARG A 737 -24.83 35.11 5.64
N VAL A 738 -24.55 36.30 5.09
CA VAL A 738 -23.71 37.40 5.63
C VAL A 738 -22.19 37.21 5.73
N LEU A 739 -21.50 36.82 4.64
CA LEU A 739 -20.27 37.50 4.22
C LEU A 739 -20.28 37.60 2.69
N ARG A 740 -20.33 38.85 2.22
CA ARG A 740 -20.76 39.23 0.87
C ARG A 740 -19.70 38.88 -0.17
N ARG A 741 -19.95 37.85 -0.98
CA ARG A 741 -19.71 37.80 -2.45
C ARG A 741 -19.90 36.35 -2.91
N TYR A 742 -21.02 36.11 -3.58
CA TYR A 742 -21.21 34.95 -4.41
C TYR A 742 -20.68 35.28 -5.80
N PHE A 743 -19.89 34.40 -6.37
CA PHE A 743 -19.45 34.48 -7.76
C PHE A 743 -20.03 33.29 -8.49
N PHE A 744 -20.65 33.55 -9.64
CA PHE A 744 -21.28 32.53 -10.46
C PHE A 744 -20.62 32.48 -11.83
N THR A 745 -20.25 31.28 -12.27
CA THR A 745 -19.97 30.97 -13.67
C THR A 745 -21.00 29.98 -14.15
N ALA A 746 -21.66 30.29 -15.26
CA ALA A 746 -22.62 29.39 -15.91
C ALA A 746 -22.09 29.02 -17.30
N ARG A 747 -22.06 27.73 -17.62
CA ARG A 747 -21.87 27.26 -19.01
C ARG A 747 -23.20 27.45 -19.74
N ALA A 748 -23.33 28.56 -20.45
CA ALA A 748 -24.51 28.85 -21.25
C ALA A 748 -24.74 27.77 -22.33
N ALA A 749 -25.69 26.87 -22.10
CA ALA A 749 -26.46 26.24 -23.18
C ALA A 749 -27.65 27.16 -23.45
N GLY A 750 -27.69 27.72 -24.66
CA GLY A 750 -28.50 28.88 -25.01
C GLY A 750 -29.98 28.80 -24.63
N THR A 751 -30.37 29.62 -23.66
CA THR A 751 -31.52 30.53 -23.76
C THR A 751 -31.24 31.70 -22.83
N GLU A 752 -31.39 32.93 -23.31
CA GLU A 752 -31.46 34.10 -22.43
C GLU A 752 -32.66 33.91 -21.49
N SER A 753 -32.40 33.45 -20.27
CA SER A 753 -33.33 33.65 -19.17
C SER A 753 -33.02 35.01 -18.56
N THR A 754 -33.68 36.04 -19.09
CA THR A 754 -33.85 37.31 -18.38
C THR A 754 -34.72 37.07 -17.16
N ARG A 755 -34.11 36.66 -16.04
CA ARG A 755 -34.62 36.99 -14.71
C ARG A 755 -33.51 37.70 -13.94
N PRO A 756 -33.71 38.94 -13.48
CA PRO A 756 -32.72 39.60 -12.65
C PRO A 756 -32.59 38.78 -11.36
N PHE A 757 -31.36 38.38 -11.02
CA PHE A 757 -31.03 37.82 -9.70
C PHE A 757 -31.60 38.73 -8.62
N GLN A 758 -32.65 38.26 -7.96
CA GLN A 758 -33.34 39.03 -6.94
C GLN A 758 -32.45 39.00 -5.69
N ARG A 759 -31.90 40.16 -5.28
CA ARG A 759 -31.29 40.31 -3.95
C ARG A 759 -32.39 40.06 -2.90
N CYS A 760 -32.52 38.84 -2.39
CA CYS A 760 -33.31 38.57 -1.19
C CYS A 760 -32.63 39.29 -0.03
N GLY A 761 -33.38 40.17 0.64
CA GLY A 761 -32.99 40.80 1.90
C GLY A 761 -32.94 39.81 3.08
N PRO A 762 -32.98 40.26 4.34
CA PRO A 762 -32.64 39.46 5.51
C PRO A 762 -33.74 38.48 5.98
N TYR A 763 -34.47 37.84 5.07
CA TYR A 763 -35.48 36.81 5.37
C TYR A 763 -35.27 35.59 4.46
N PRO A 764 -35.67 34.38 4.89
CA PRO A 764 -35.30 33.16 4.17
C PRO A 764 -35.99 33.09 2.80
N CYS A 765 -35.15 32.99 1.78
CA CYS A 765 -35.39 32.29 0.52
C CYS A 765 -34.70 30.92 0.71
#